data_AF-A0AAP3JZ97-F1
#
_entry.id   AF-A0AAP3JZ97-F1
#
_cell.length_a   1.000
_cell.length_b   1.000
_cell.length_c   1.000
_cell.angle_alpha   90.00
_cell.angle_beta   90.00
_cell.angle_gamma   90.00
#
_symmetry.space_group_name_H-M   'P 1'
#
loop_
_entity.id
_entity.type
_entity.pdbx_description
1 polymer ?
#
loop_
_entity_poly.entity_id
_entity_poly.type
_entity_poly.pdbx_seq_one_letter_code
_entity_poly.pdbx_strand_id
1 'polypeptide(L)'
;MNKKFLSAILFGALMVSSTGTFVSCKDYDDDIDNLQGQIDGVKSQIAALESKINEGKWITSVTSSADGLTITMSDGQTFNITNGKNGTNGTNGTEWTISEDGFWVCNGEKTDVKAVGKDGDKGETGEAGQQEVKFENGKWYLWNGTEFVEFKGGEATTGNVPFYYTDPNDQNYAVLVVFDENGQNKKEIRLPLNEGLAEIMILDNTRSMHINYHRYNGTDKWNGAKPLPAKGEYLITQPTKSFLIQVTPANYDLSTLDLKLVNTKGEEAPVVLGKPAPFVGDLSVQPRAVSTSGIFEVTVDSKDFSAETIQAWEDNFRNKGLSLVANESVRSTYSANLWISKIDNVPTIYWDNRYFDNNNIEHINGYGQNLNEGNEIIVAPQCTYLSNNAQSYFYSADQYVYDAFVTMAASSKADSIKAGVSVDGTKITAQNACNLTVVVNYVNAMGQVKKAENVEVRFYDGYIAPEIEDFALAATTHQTVTDANKQTQLVDFSTYFAKYANDEASRILWNADAQLVQNGQVEIDGTIYSNIQATWEHENEYGDIVTSPVYDLVKSISFSDKNGNIVTNDKVTHLNIAFTKNYGSTIALEKGKVTVYATVQMKQADGNYAPVQTIAIPVTLKNPTAADIAASYAFNPAYFKDNTLTILDATTVKVSDYVTKGTLKFDAEMKYDDKSISVNADGNVTLLDTKNMGKSYTISGVQTEVLGRRFDISFAVKFASSKTYELVVPKALSVACEGANEIKVKYGDLVKNDGFTYNYKLTNFAGVLIEANQITSLKFFADADCTKPMTALNITPDNNKNLTIKSTGDKIANDITITVYAQFVVGTETIVKSFNVTVTGAL
;
A
#
# COMPACT_ATOMS: atom_id res chain seq x y z
N MET A 1 -44.13 54.97 -4.88
CA MET A 1 -45.34 55.81 -4.76
C MET A 1 -46.29 55.50 -5.92
N ASN A 2 -47.50 55.00 -5.62
CA ASN A 2 -48.79 55.36 -6.24
C ASN A 2 -48.83 55.87 -7.72
N LYS A 3 -49.33 55.06 -8.69
CA LYS A 3 -50.58 55.29 -9.50
C LYS A 3 -50.67 54.58 -10.88
N LYS A 4 -51.66 53.67 -10.99
CA LYS A 4 -52.77 53.53 -12.00
C LYS A 4 -52.54 53.56 -13.54
N PHE A 5 -53.54 52.96 -14.21
CA PHE A 5 -53.92 52.98 -15.65
C PHE A 5 -53.12 52.01 -16.55
N LEU A 6 -53.70 51.25 -17.50
CA LEU A 6 -55.11 50.99 -17.92
C LEU A 6 -55.36 49.44 -17.86
N SER A 7 -56.55 48.86 -18.06
CA SER A 7 -57.87 49.38 -18.45
C SER A 7 -58.99 48.63 -17.70
N ALA A 8 -60.08 49.33 -17.34
CA ALA A 8 -61.23 48.76 -16.62
C ALA A 8 -62.56 49.18 -17.27
N ILE A 9 -62.60 49.22 -18.61
CA ILE A 9 -63.74 49.71 -19.40
C ILE A 9 -64.16 48.61 -20.39
N LEU A 10 -65.01 47.70 -19.93
CA LEU A 10 -65.88 46.90 -20.82
C LEU A 10 -67.15 46.37 -20.13
N PHE A 11 -67.09 46.03 -18.83
CA PHE A 11 -68.23 45.47 -18.08
C PHE A 11 -69.11 46.49 -17.33
N GLY A 12 -68.84 47.79 -17.47
CA GLY A 12 -69.56 48.87 -16.77
C GLY A 12 -70.72 49.51 -17.56
N ALA A 13 -71.37 48.78 -18.47
CA ALA A 13 -72.17 49.37 -19.54
C ALA A 13 -73.53 48.71 -19.84
N LEU A 14 -74.18 48.04 -18.87
CA LEU A 14 -75.57 47.57 -19.04
C LEU A 14 -76.40 47.53 -17.73
N MET A 15 -76.26 48.54 -16.87
CA MET A 15 -77.17 48.77 -15.73
C MET A 15 -77.52 50.26 -15.59
N VAL A 16 -78.75 50.52 -15.12
CA VAL A 16 -79.39 51.84 -14.91
C VAL A 16 -80.10 52.46 -16.13
N SER A 17 -81.39 52.11 -16.29
CA SER A 17 -82.44 53.04 -16.76
C SER A 17 -83.83 52.61 -16.29
N SER A 18 -84.73 53.58 -16.10
CA SER A 18 -86.19 53.46 -15.81
C SER A 18 -86.63 52.64 -14.58
N THR A 19 -86.96 53.34 -13.50
CA THR A 19 -87.76 52.86 -12.35
C THR A 19 -89.25 53.18 -12.50
N GLY A 20 -90.13 52.29 -12.02
CA GLY A 20 -91.57 52.54 -11.82
C GLY A 20 -92.48 51.58 -12.58
N THR A 21 -93.55 51.01 -12.01
CA THR A 21 -94.16 51.20 -10.68
C THR A 21 -94.69 49.89 -10.08
N PHE A 22 -94.82 49.86 -8.74
CA PHE A 22 -95.41 48.81 -7.87
C PHE A 22 -96.79 48.30 -8.36
N VAL A 23 -97.34 47.14 -7.97
CA VAL A 23 -97.51 46.44 -6.66
C VAL A 23 -97.74 44.93 -6.97
N SER A 24 -97.40 43.87 -6.20
CA SER A 24 -97.13 43.66 -4.75
C SER A 24 -96.24 42.42 -4.45
N CYS A 25 -95.76 42.34 -3.20
CA CYS A 25 -95.56 41.14 -2.37
C CYS A 25 -95.05 39.82 -2.99
N LYS A 26 -93.73 39.74 -3.19
CA LYS A 26 -92.93 38.67 -2.57
C LYS A 26 -91.68 39.31 -1.95
N ASP A 27 -91.18 38.75 -0.87
CA ASP A 27 -90.03 39.18 -0.08
C ASP A 27 -88.71 38.71 -0.72
N TYR A 28 -88.44 39.22 -1.93
CA TYR A 28 -87.24 38.90 -2.69
C TYR A 28 -85.93 39.35 -2.02
N ASP A 29 -85.97 40.06 -0.90
CA ASP A 29 -84.77 40.46 -0.15
C ASP A 29 -84.00 39.22 0.35
N ASP A 30 -84.68 38.19 0.86
CA ASP A 30 -84.07 36.91 1.27
C ASP A 30 -83.48 36.13 0.06
N ASP A 31 -84.17 36.16 -1.09
CA ASP A 31 -83.67 35.55 -2.33
C ASP A 31 -82.44 36.31 -2.87
N ILE A 32 -82.43 37.64 -2.78
CA ILE A 32 -81.34 38.52 -3.24
C ILE A 32 -80.11 38.37 -2.34
N ASP A 33 -80.25 38.37 -1.01
CA ASP A 33 -79.14 38.15 -0.09
C ASP A 33 -78.52 36.74 -0.26
N ASN A 34 -79.36 35.73 -0.54
CA ASN A 34 -78.90 34.38 -0.85
C ASN A 34 -78.13 34.32 -2.19
N LEU A 35 -78.65 34.96 -3.25
CA LEU A 35 -77.96 35.08 -4.54
C LEU A 35 -76.66 35.87 -4.42
N GLN A 36 -76.64 36.97 -3.66
CA GLN A 36 -75.45 37.77 -3.40
C GLN A 36 -74.40 36.97 -2.62
N GLY A 37 -74.81 36.19 -1.62
CA GLY A 37 -73.94 35.27 -0.89
C GLY A 37 -73.34 34.17 -1.78
N GLN A 38 -74.12 33.60 -2.71
CA GLN A 38 -73.62 32.65 -3.71
C GLN A 38 -72.61 33.31 -4.67
N ILE A 39 -72.90 34.54 -5.15
CA ILE A 39 -72.02 35.31 -6.03
C ILE A 39 -70.68 35.63 -5.35
N ASP A 40 -70.67 36.13 -4.12
CA ASP A 40 -69.43 36.43 -3.41
C ASP A 40 -68.67 35.16 -2.99
N GLY A 41 -69.37 34.04 -2.77
CA GLY A 41 -68.77 32.70 -2.60
C GLY A 41 -68.00 32.24 -3.83
N VAL A 42 -68.65 32.21 -5.00
CA VAL A 42 -68.04 31.82 -6.29
C VAL A 42 -66.86 32.74 -6.64
N LYS A 43 -67.02 34.05 -6.44
CA LYS A 43 -65.97 35.06 -6.64
C LYS A 43 -64.74 34.84 -5.75
N SER A 44 -64.94 34.38 -4.50
CA SER A 44 -63.85 33.99 -3.60
C SER A 44 -63.10 32.75 -4.11
N GLN A 45 -63.83 31.74 -4.61
CA GLN A 45 -63.22 30.53 -5.21
C GLN A 45 -62.42 30.85 -6.48
N ILE A 46 -62.94 31.72 -7.35
CA ILE A 46 -62.23 32.17 -8.56
C ILE A 46 -60.93 32.92 -8.18
N ALA A 47 -60.97 33.81 -7.19
CA ALA A 47 -59.77 34.51 -6.73
C ALA A 47 -58.72 33.57 -6.10
N ALA A 48 -59.15 32.49 -5.43
CA ALA A 48 -58.25 31.46 -4.91
C ALA A 48 -57.59 30.63 -6.02
N LEU A 49 -58.32 30.29 -7.08
CA LEU A 49 -57.79 29.66 -8.29
C LEU A 49 -56.81 30.58 -9.03
N GLU A 50 -57.12 31.88 -9.18
CA GLU A 50 -56.18 32.88 -9.70
C GLU A 50 -54.90 32.97 -8.87
N SER A 51 -54.99 32.95 -7.53
CA SER A 51 -53.78 32.90 -6.67
C SER A 51 -52.92 31.69 -7.00
N LYS A 52 -53.52 30.50 -7.09
CA LYS A 52 -52.78 29.26 -7.37
C LYS A 52 -52.11 29.26 -8.75
N ILE A 53 -52.76 29.83 -9.76
CA ILE A 53 -52.18 29.99 -11.10
C ILE A 53 -51.01 30.99 -11.06
N ASN A 54 -51.14 32.12 -10.33
CA ASN A 54 -50.06 33.08 -10.12
C ASN A 54 -48.90 32.53 -9.24
N GLU A 55 -49.16 31.53 -8.39
CA GLU A 55 -48.17 30.74 -7.66
C GLU A 55 -47.49 29.66 -8.52
N GLY A 56 -47.77 29.61 -9.83
CA GLY A 56 -47.18 28.65 -10.78
C GLY A 56 -47.76 27.24 -10.67
N LYS A 57 -48.97 27.06 -10.11
CA LYS A 57 -49.69 25.78 -10.11
C LYS A 57 -50.58 25.66 -11.33
N TRP A 58 -50.57 24.50 -11.95
CA TRP A 58 -51.43 24.16 -13.09
C TRP A 58 -52.52 23.17 -12.67
N ILE A 59 -53.53 23.01 -13.52
CA ILE A 59 -54.62 22.05 -13.31
C ILE A 59 -54.14 20.66 -13.75
N THR A 60 -54.36 19.64 -12.91
CA THR A 60 -54.00 18.24 -13.17
C THR A 60 -55.20 17.36 -13.51
N SER A 61 -56.40 17.72 -13.05
CA SER A 61 -57.64 17.08 -13.49
C SER A 61 -58.84 18.03 -13.38
N VAL A 62 -59.82 17.85 -14.26
CA VAL A 62 -61.13 18.49 -14.19
C VAL A 62 -62.19 17.40 -14.29
N THR A 63 -63.03 17.26 -13.26
CA THR A 63 -64.02 16.19 -13.16
C THR A 63 -65.37 16.75 -12.74
N SER A 64 -66.42 16.38 -13.47
CA SER A 64 -67.81 16.68 -13.09
C SER A 64 -68.16 15.99 -11.77
N SER A 65 -68.95 16.66 -10.93
CA SER A 65 -69.51 16.12 -9.69
C SER A 65 -71.01 16.39 -9.61
N ALA A 66 -71.72 15.74 -8.68
CA ALA A 66 -73.18 15.90 -8.54
C ALA A 66 -73.61 17.36 -8.28
N ASP A 67 -72.75 18.14 -7.62
CA ASP A 67 -72.99 19.55 -7.30
C ASP A 67 -72.41 20.53 -8.34
N GLY A 68 -71.65 20.06 -9.34
CA GLY A 68 -71.02 20.92 -10.35
C GLY A 68 -69.67 20.39 -10.88
N LEU A 69 -68.59 21.12 -10.60
CA LEU A 69 -67.29 20.97 -11.26
C LEU A 69 -66.15 20.94 -10.24
N THR A 70 -65.34 19.88 -10.24
CA THR A 70 -64.15 19.73 -9.36
C THR A 70 -62.88 19.91 -10.18
N ILE A 71 -62.00 20.81 -9.73
CA ILE A 71 -60.72 21.14 -10.36
C ILE A 71 -59.59 20.77 -9.38
N THR A 72 -58.66 19.92 -9.80
CA THR A 72 -57.47 19.54 -9.02
C THR A 72 -56.24 20.28 -9.54
N MET A 73 -55.41 20.81 -8.64
CA MET A 73 -54.17 21.52 -8.96
C MET A 73 -52.92 20.63 -8.79
N SER A 74 -51.78 21.07 -9.34
CA SER A 74 -50.49 20.35 -9.26
C SER A 74 -49.82 20.34 -7.87
N ASP A 75 -50.42 20.99 -6.87
CA ASP A 75 -50.10 20.80 -5.45
C ASP A 75 -51.05 19.82 -4.72
N GLY A 76 -51.95 19.16 -5.46
CA GLY A 76 -52.92 18.20 -4.93
C GLY A 76 -54.18 18.81 -4.33
N GLN A 77 -54.32 20.15 -4.30
CA GLN A 77 -55.51 20.80 -3.78
C GLN A 77 -56.67 20.77 -4.79
N THR A 78 -57.89 20.60 -4.28
CA THR A 78 -59.13 20.49 -5.06
C THR A 78 -60.08 21.66 -4.79
N PHE A 79 -60.60 22.27 -5.86
CA PHE A 79 -61.56 23.37 -5.83
C PHE A 79 -62.88 22.95 -6.47
N ASN A 80 -63.98 23.03 -5.72
CA ASN A 80 -65.32 22.68 -6.20
C ASN A 80 -66.10 23.94 -6.57
N ILE A 81 -66.34 24.15 -7.87
CA ILE A 81 -67.28 25.14 -8.39
C ILE A 81 -68.66 24.49 -8.39
N THR A 82 -69.50 24.86 -7.42
CA THR A 82 -70.86 24.34 -7.28
C THR A 82 -71.86 25.17 -8.10
N ASN A 83 -72.80 24.51 -8.77
CA ASN A 83 -73.97 25.17 -9.33
C ASN A 83 -74.86 25.74 -8.21
N GLY A 84 -75.60 26.80 -8.53
CA GLY A 84 -76.50 27.46 -7.57
C GLY A 84 -77.63 26.54 -7.09
N LYS A 85 -78.08 26.74 -5.85
CA LYS A 85 -79.00 25.81 -5.18
C LYS A 85 -80.38 25.79 -5.86
N ASN A 86 -80.79 24.60 -6.32
CA ASN A 86 -81.94 24.38 -7.21
C ASN A 86 -83.26 25.10 -6.84
N GLY A 87 -83.84 25.78 -7.83
CA GLY A 87 -85.29 25.93 -7.96
C GLY A 87 -85.97 24.61 -8.36
N THR A 88 -87.30 24.56 -8.34
CA THR A 88 -88.11 23.32 -8.47
C THR A 88 -87.71 22.38 -9.62
N ASN A 89 -87.24 21.18 -9.25
CA ASN A 89 -87.06 19.95 -10.02
C ASN A 89 -86.92 20.07 -11.56
N GLY A 90 -85.69 20.15 -12.04
CA GLY A 90 -85.33 19.62 -13.37
C GLY A 90 -85.16 18.08 -13.33
N THR A 91 -85.39 17.42 -14.46
CA THR A 91 -85.18 15.96 -14.65
C THR A 91 -83.72 15.61 -14.96
N ASN A 92 -83.34 14.35 -14.72
CA ASN A 92 -82.02 13.82 -15.04
C ASN A 92 -81.71 13.91 -16.54
N GLY A 93 -80.43 14.08 -16.89
CA GLY A 93 -79.95 14.04 -18.28
C GLY A 93 -80.04 12.64 -18.91
N THR A 94 -80.02 12.59 -20.24
CA THR A 94 -80.21 11.36 -21.03
C THR A 94 -78.92 10.56 -21.22
N GLU A 95 -78.94 9.30 -20.84
CA GLU A 95 -77.89 8.30 -21.09
C GLU A 95 -78.20 7.47 -22.35
N TRP A 96 -77.16 7.15 -23.12
CA TRP A 96 -77.21 6.32 -24.32
C TRP A 96 -76.27 5.12 -24.21
N THR A 97 -76.80 3.92 -24.44
CA THR A 97 -76.04 2.64 -24.45
C THR A 97 -76.47 1.75 -25.62
N ILE A 98 -75.88 0.55 -25.75
CA ILE A 98 -76.20 -0.43 -26.80
C ILE A 98 -76.58 -1.77 -26.14
N SER A 99 -77.66 -2.42 -26.61
CA SER A 99 -78.10 -3.73 -26.14
C SER A 99 -77.23 -4.87 -26.68
N GLU A 100 -77.23 -6.04 -26.01
CA GLU A 100 -76.45 -7.22 -26.44
C GLU A 100 -76.76 -7.69 -27.87
N ASP A 101 -77.97 -7.43 -28.39
CA ASP A 101 -78.37 -7.74 -29.76
C ASP A 101 -78.16 -6.58 -30.77
N GLY A 102 -77.53 -5.49 -30.31
CA GLY A 102 -76.94 -4.41 -31.13
C GLY A 102 -77.83 -3.20 -31.39
N PHE A 103 -78.82 -2.88 -30.55
CA PHE A 103 -79.68 -1.70 -30.74
C PHE A 103 -79.34 -0.59 -29.75
N TRP A 104 -79.56 0.67 -30.14
CA TRP A 104 -79.44 1.81 -29.23
C TRP A 104 -80.47 1.73 -28.10
N VAL A 105 -80.07 2.16 -26.91
CA VAL A 105 -80.86 2.16 -25.66
C VAL A 105 -80.78 3.56 -25.04
N CYS A 106 -81.92 4.14 -24.69
CA CYS A 106 -82.09 5.48 -24.12
C CYS A 106 -82.57 5.36 -22.66
N ASN A 107 -81.79 5.80 -21.66
CA ASN A 107 -82.15 5.69 -20.24
C ASN A 107 -82.61 4.28 -19.79
N GLY A 108 -82.10 3.22 -20.43
CA GLY A 108 -82.51 1.82 -20.20
C GLY A 108 -83.66 1.30 -21.09
N GLU A 109 -84.37 2.17 -21.81
CA GLU A 109 -85.37 1.75 -22.79
C GLU A 109 -84.74 1.49 -24.18
N LYS A 110 -84.89 0.27 -24.69
CA LYS A 110 -84.35 -0.13 -25.99
C LYS A 110 -85.15 0.48 -27.15
N THR A 111 -84.43 0.97 -28.16
CA THR A 111 -85.00 1.59 -29.36
C THR A 111 -85.00 0.64 -30.56
N ASP A 112 -85.76 0.98 -31.61
CA ASP A 112 -85.80 0.24 -32.88
C ASP A 112 -84.57 0.51 -33.79
N VAL A 113 -83.66 1.41 -33.42
CA VAL A 113 -82.49 1.77 -34.25
C VAL A 113 -81.32 0.86 -33.93
N LYS A 114 -80.84 0.11 -34.93
CA LYS A 114 -79.69 -0.78 -34.76
C LYS A 114 -78.36 0.00 -34.87
N ALA A 115 -77.50 -0.13 -33.87
CA ALA A 115 -76.15 0.42 -33.87
C ALA A 115 -75.22 -0.46 -34.71
N VAL A 116 -74.19 0.14 -35.34
CA VAL A 116 -73.27 -0.57 -36.24
C VAL A 116 -71.82 -0.30 -35.87
N GLY A 117 -71.35 -1.05 -34.87
CA GLY A 117 -69.98 -1.06 -34.34
C GLY A 117 -69.96 -1.80 -32.99
N LYS A 118 -69.14 -2.83 -32.77
CA LYS A 118 -68.23 -3.53 -33.69
C LYS A 118 -68.02 -4.98 -33.23
N ASP A 119 -68.66 -5.92 -33.93
CA ASP A 119 -68.26 -7.33 -33.95
C ASP A 119 -68.05 -7.74 -35.41
N GLY A 120 -66.79 -7.96 -35.79
CA GLY A 120 -66.41 -8.22 -37.18
C GLY A 120 -64.94 -7.94 -37.48
N ASP A 121 -64.38 -8.77 -38.36
CA ASP A 121 -62.95 -8.79 -38.69
C ASP A 121 -62.50 -7.63 -39.61
N LYS A 122 -61.18 -7.54 -39.77
CA LYS A 122 -60.43 -6.41 -40.33
C LYS A 122 -60.73 -6.11 -41.82
N GLY A 123 -61.65 -5.17 -42.05
CA GLY A 123 -61.80 -4.44 -43.33
C GLY A 123 -60.83 -3.26 -43.49
N GLU A 124 -60.86 -2.60 -44.64
CA GLU A 124 -60.04 -1.42 -44.95
C GLU A 124 -60.47 -0.16 -44.16
N THR A 125 -59.59 0.85 -44.14
CA THR A 125 -59.67 2.01 -43.25
C THR A 125 -60.86 2.93 -43.53
N GLY A 126 -61.97 2.72 -42.81
CA GLY A 126 -62.97 3.75 -42.60
C GLY A 126 -62.42 4.90 -41.73
N GLU A 127 -62.95 6.11 -41.91
CA GLU A 127 -62.48 7.30 -41.19
C GLU A 127 -62.74 7.19 -39.68
N ALA A 128 -61.68 7.36 -38.88
CA ALA A 128 -61.78 7.42 -37.43
C ALA A 128 -62.34 8.78 -37.01
N GLY A 129 -63.65 8.85 -36.76
CA GLY A 129 -64.32 10.09 -36.37
C GLY A 129 -65.81 10.19 -36.74
N GLN A 130 -66.41 9.17 -37.37
CA GLN A 130 -67.85 9.13 -37.65
C GLN A 130 -68.66 9.34 -36.37
N GLN A 131 -69.44 10.43 -36.31
CA GLN A 131 -70.29 10.73 -35.16
C GLN A 131 -71.42 9.69 -35.06
N GLU A 132 -71.61 9.10 -33.88
CA GLU A 132 -72.58 8.00 -33.68
C GLU A 132 -73.95 8.50 -33.18
N VAL A 133 -73.96 9.58 -32.41
CA VAL A 133 -75.16 10.26 -31.90
C VAL A 133 -75.01 11.77 -32.11
N LYS A 134 -76.04 12.43 -32.61
CA LYS A 134 -76.07 13.89 -32.78
C LYS A 134 -77.36 14.52 -32.24
N PHE A 135 -77.28 15.80 -31.89
CA PHE A 135 -78.41 16.60 -31.45
C PHE A 135 -78.55 17.85 -32.33
N GLU A 136 -79.66 17.98 -33.04
CA GLU A 136 -79.92 19.07 -33.98
C GLU A 136 -81.39 19.49 -33.89
N ASN A 137 -81.69 20.79 -33.99
CA ASN A 137 -83.06 21.34 -34.00
C ASN A 137 -83.97 20.85 -32.86
N GLY A 138 -83.40 20.60 -31.68
CA GLY A 138 -84.14 20.11 -30.51
C GLY A 138 -84.40 18.59 -30.50
N LYS A 139 -83.78 17.81 -31.39
CA LYS A 139 -83.98 16.37 -31.53
C LYS A 139 -82.67 15.59 -31.53
N TRP A 140 -82.73 14.38 -30.95
CA TRP A 140 -81.67 13.38 -31.05
C TRP A 140 -81.79 12.60 -32.36
N TYR A 141 -80.64 12.29 -32.98
CA TYR A 141 -80.54 11.40 -34.11
C TYR A 141 -79.45 10.35 -33.87
N LEU A 142 -79.75 9.11 -34.25
CA LEU A 142 -78.92 7.93 -33.99
C LEU A 142 -78.37 7.37 -35.30
N TRP A 143 -77.08 7.06 -35.34
CA TRP A 143 -76.46 6.45 -36.52
C TRP A 143 -76.88 4.99 -36.68
N ASN A 144 -77.36 4.62 -37.88
CA ASN A 144 -77.81 3.25 -38.20
C ASN A 144 -76.80 2.44 -39.05
N GLY A 145 -75.58 2.96 -39.25
CA GLY A 145 -74.58 2.40 -40.18
C GLY A 145 -74.59 3.01 -41.59
N THR A 146 -75.64 3.75 -41.97
CA THR A 146 -75.78 4.37 -43.30
C THR A 146 -76.29 5.81 -43.27
N GLU A 147 -77.18 6.16 -42.33
CA GLU A 147 -77.69 7.51 -42.12
C GLU A 147 -78.03 7.76 -40.63
N PHE A 148 -78.34 9.01 -40.31
CA PHE A 148 -78.83 9.44 -39.00
C PHE A 148 -80.36 9.38 -38.95
N VAL A 149 -80.91 8.47 -38.15
CA VAL A 149 -82.36 8.31 -37.95
C VAL A 149 -82.83 9.17 -36.79
N GLU A 150 -83.91 9.95 -36.99
CA GLU A 150 -84.54 10.74 -35.92
C GLU A 150 -85.06 9.82 -34.79
N PHE A 151 -84.58 10.02 -33.57
CA PHE A 151 -85.14 9.38 -32.39
C PHE A 151 -86.46 10.06 -31.99
N LYS A 152 -87.49 9.26 -31.73
CA LYS A 152 -88.88 9.71 -31.53
C LYS A 152 -89.46 9.37 -30.15
N GLY A 153 -88.61 9.00 -29.20
CA GLY A 153 -88.97 8.84 -27.79
C GLY A 153 -88.53 10.06 -26.96
N GLY A 154 -89.25 10.33 -25.87
CA GLY A 154 -88.90 11.38 -24.91
C GLY A 154 -89.17 12.82 -25.36
N GLU A 155 -89.25 13.73 -24.39
CA GLU A 155 -89.36 15.17 -24.64
C GLU A 155 -87.97 15.81 -24.88
N ALA A 156 -87.94 16.93 -25.59
CA ALA A 156 -86.72 17.54 -26.09
C ALA A 156 -85.84 18.16 -24.98
N THR A 157 -84.59 17.72 -24.87
CA THR A 157 -83.59 18.23 -23.93
C THR A 157 -82.93 19.53 -24.43
N THR A 158 -83.25 20.68 -23.83
CA THR A 158 -82.53 21.94 -24.08
C THR A 158 -81.16 21.94 -23.37
N GLY A 159 -80.07 21.97 -24.13
CA GLY A 159 -78.70 21.87 -23.59
C GLY A 159 -78.00 23.22 -23.35
N ASN A 160 -76.91 23.18 -22.57
CA ASN A 160 -75.86 24.21 -22.49
C ASN A 160 -74.64 23.67 -21.66
N VAL A 161 -74.08 22.52 -22.05
CA VAL A 161 -73.00 21.85 -21.31
C VAL A 161 -71.63 22.13 -21.96
N PRO A 162 -70.65 22.71 -21.24
CA PRO A 162 -69.28 22.86 -21.75
C PRO A 162 -68.58 21.53 -22.00
N PHE A 163 -67.69 21.48 -22.99
CA PHE A 163 -66.87 20.30 -23.30
C PHE A 163 -65.47 20.71 -23.76
N TYR A 164 -64.53 19.78 -23.79
CA TYR A 164 -63.16 20.02 -24.27
C TYR A 164 -62.69 18.94 -25.25
N TYR A 165 -61.71 19.27 -26.08
CA TYR A 165 -61.02 18.35 -26.98
C TYR A 165 -59.53 18.73 -27.11
N THR A 166 -58.65 17.78 -27.43
CA THR A 166 -57.24 18.09 -27.76
C THR A 166 -57.18 18.83 -29.09
N ASP A 167 -56.40 19.91 -29.20
CA ASP A 167 -56.25 20.69 -30.43
C ASP A 167 -55.72 19.78 -31.57
N PRO A 168 -56.49 19.57 -32.67
CA PRO A 168 -56.09 18.69 -33.77
C PRO A 168 -54.77 19.08 -34.45
N ASN A 169 -54.32 20.33 -34.28
CA ASN A 169 -53.12 20.87 -34.87
C ASN A 169 -51.90 20.82 -33.93
N ASP A 170 -52.12 20.57 -32.63
CA ASP A 170 -51.12 20.76 -31.59
C ASP A 170 -51.48 19.97 -30.31
N GLN A 171 -50.99 18.73 -30.22
CA GLN A 171 -51.31 17.80 -29.14
C GLN A 171 -50.86 18.29 -27.73
N ASN A 172 -50.11 19.39 -27.66
CA ASN A 172 -49.68 20.04 -26.43
C ASN A 172 -50.78 20.94 -25.81
N TYR A 173 -51.96 21.08 -26.45
CA TYR A 173 -53.07 21.92 -25.98
C TYR A 173 -54.43 21.24 -26.06
N ALA A 174 -55.34 21.61 -25.16
CA ALA A 174 -56.77 21.35 -25.26
C ALA A 174 -57.52 22.65 -25.57
N VAL A 175 -58.63 22.53 -26.28
CA VAL A 175 -59.60 23.59 -26.51
C VAL A 175 -60.82 23.31 -25.64
N LEU A 176 -61.05 24.16 -24.64
CA LEU A 176 -62.30 24.21 -23.89
C LEU A 176 -63.32 25.03 -24.69
N VAL A 177 -64.48 24.43 -24.95
CA VAL A 177 -65.63 25.07 -25.61
C VAL A 177 -66.65 25.43 -24.55
N VAL A 178 -66.92 26.73 -24.42
CA VAL A 178 -68.06 27.25 -23.66
C VAL A 178 -69.04 27.95 -24.61
N PHE A 179 -70.32 27.96 -24.27
CA PHE A 179 -71.35 28.69 -25.01
C PHE A 179 -71.76 29.95 -24.23
N ASP A 180 -72.36 30.91 -24.92
CA ASP A 180 -73.04 32.03 -24.27
C ASP A 180 -74.37 31.61 -23.62
N GLU A 181 -74.99 32.51 -22.85
CA GLU A 181 -76.24 32.26 -22.11
C GLU A 181 -77.40 31.74 -23.00
N ASN A 182 -77.35 32.05 -24.30
CA ASN A 182 -78.36 31.68 -25.30
C ASN A 182 -78.01 30.40 -26.09
N GLY A 183 -76.85 29.78 -25.84
CA GLY A 183 -76.39 28.59 -26.56
C GLY A 183 -76.07 28.81 -28.05
N GLN A 184 -75.92 30.07 -28.49
CA GLN A 184 -75.78 30.44 -29.90
C GLN A 184 -74.33 30.64 -30.30
N ASN A 185 -73.51 31.23 -29.42
CA ASN A 185 -72.14 31.59 -29.73
C ASN A 185 -71.15 30.71 -28.96
N LYS A 186 -70.44 29.82 -29.66
CA LYS A 186 -69.30 29.10 -29.08
C LYS A 186 -68.13 30.07 -28.83
N LYS A 187 -67.42 29.85 -27.73
CA LYS A 187 -66.18 30.55 -27.38
C LYS A 187 -65.14 29.51 -26.99
N GLU A 188 -64.02 29.53 -27.69
CA GLU A 188 -62.96 28.53 -27.59
C GLU A 188 -61.78 29.09 -26.79
N ILE A 189 -61.33 28.35 -25.78
CA ILE A 189 -60.23 28.74 -24.89
C ILE A 189 -59.15 27.65 -24.99
N ARG A 190 -57.97 28.02 -25.50
CA ARG A 190 -56.83 27.12 -25.70
C ARG A 190 -56.00 27.05 -24.43
N LEU A 191 -55.82 25.85 -23.87
CA LEU A 191 -55.18 25.56 -22.59
C LEU A 191 -54.01 24.57 -22.81
N PRO A 192 -52.80 24.82 -22.28
CA PRO A 192 -51.68 23.88 -22.42
C PRO A 192 -51.90 22.60 -21.61
N LEU A 193 -51.36 21.48 -22.10
CA LEU A 193 -51.53 20.13 -21.54
C LEU A 193 -50.25 19.49 -20.98
N ASN A 194 -49.06 20.03 -21.25
CA ASN A 194 -47.80 19.39 -20.87
C ASN A 194 -46.72 20.34 -20.33
N GLU A 195 -45.71 19.74 -19.69
CA GLU A 195 -44.51 20.39 -19.17
C GLU A 195 -43.47 20.61 -20.28
N GLY A 196 -43.90 21.21 -21.40
CA GLY A 196 -43.03 21.49 -22.54
C GLY A 196 -41.92 22.49 -22.22
N LEU A 197 -40.75 22.28 -22.83
CA LEU A 197 -39.60 23.21 -22.73
C LEU A 197 -40.00 24.60 -23.26
N ALA A 198 -39.94 25.61 -22.40
CA ALA A 198 -40.36 26.97 -22.70
C ALA A 198 -39.18 27.91 -23.02
N GLU A 199 -38.05 27.78 -22.32
CA GLU A 199 -36.86 28.60 -22.54
C GLU A 199 -35.56 27.79 -22.34
N ILE A 200 -34.51 28.15 -23.09
CA ILE A 200 -33.13 27.72 -22.87
C ILE A 200 -32.17 28.92 -22.86
N MET A 201 -31.19 28.91 -21.97
CA MET A 201 -30.21 29.99 -21.86
C MET A 201 -28.80 29.46 -21.58
N ILE A 202 -27.81 29.83 -22.41
CA ILE A 202 -26.40 29.63 -22.09
C ILE A 202 -26.02 30.62 -20.97
N LEU A 203 -25.37 30.17 -19.91
CA LEU A 203 -24.91 31.01 -18.79
C LEU A 203 -23.68 31.85 -19.19
N ASP A 204 -23.68 33.12 -18.78
CA ASP A 204 -22.72 34.15 -19.24
C ASP A 204 -21.25 33.72 -19.23
N ASN A 205 -20.81 33.06 -18.15
CA ASN A 205 -19.43 32.61 -17.97
C ASN A 205 -18.93 31.64 -19.06
N THR A 206 -19.83 31.02 -19.83
CA THR A 206 -19.49 30.08 -20.92
C THR A 206 -19.82 30.60 -22.32
N ARG A 207 -20.45 31.78 -22.46
CA ARG A 207 -20.96 32.28 -23.76
C ARG A 207 -19.88 32.54 -24.82
N SER A 208 -18.63 32.76 -24.42
CA SER A 208 -17.54 33.05 -25.36
C SER A 208 -16.69 31.81 -25.62
N MET A 209 -16.80 31.26 -26.83
CA MET A 209 -16.02 30.13 -27.30
C MET A 209 -14.76 30.61 -28.01
N HIS A 210 -13.59 30.20 -27.53
CA HIS A 210 -12.31 30.50 -28.15
C HIS A 210 -11.70 29.25 -28.76
N ILE A 211 -11.34 29.32 -30.05
CA ILE A 211 -10.54 28.31 -30.74
C ILE A 211 -9.31 28.99 -31.32
N ASN A 212 -8.12 28.53 -30.94
CA ASN A 212 -6.86 29.11 -31.40
C ASN A 212 -6.06 28.10 -32.22
N TYR A 213 -5.44 28.56 -33.31
CA TYR A 213 -4.73 27.70 -34.25
C TYR A 213 -3.29 28.15 -34.52
N HIS A 214 -2.40 27.18 -34.74
CA HIS A 214 -1.05 27.40 -35.27
C HIS A 214 -0.75 26.37 -36.35
N ARG A 215 0.07 26.74 -37.36
CA ARG A 215 0.47 25.80 -38.40
C ARG A 215 1.71 25.02 -37.95
N TYR A 216 1.55 23.73 -37.68
CA TYR A 216 2.58 22.96 -36.99
C TYR A 216 3.81 22.69 -37.87
N ASN A 217 4.99 23.02 -37.35
CA ASN A 217 6.25 22.96 -38.11
C ASN A 217 6.97 21.61 -38.06
N GLY A 218 6.52 20.64 -37.26
CA GLY A 218 7.00 19.25 -37.27
C GLY A 218 8.47 19.06 -36.86
N THR A 219 8.72 18.86 -35.56
CA THR A 219 10.07 18.64 -35.00
C THR A 219 10.14 17.64 -33.84
N ASP A 220 9.15 17.64 -32.93
CA ASP A 220 9.30 17.02 -31.61
C ASP A 220 8.54 15.68 -31.48
N LYS A 221 8.98 14.81 -30.56
CA LYS A 221 8.23 13.61 -30.15
C LYS A 221 7.37 13.92 -28.93
N TRP A 222 6.13 13.43 -28.93
CA TRP A 222 5.17 13.62 -27.85
C TRP A 222 4.50 12.31 -27.46
N ASN A 223 4.27 12.13 -26.15
CA ASN A 223 3.72 10.91 -25.54
C ASN A 223 2.46 11.20 -24.69
N GLY A 224 1.86 12.38 -24.80
CA GLY A 224 0.60 12.70 -24.13
C GLY A 224 -0.61 12.10 -24.85
N ALA A 225 -1.81 12.35 -24.31
CA ALA A 225 -3.06 11.76 -24.81
C ALA A 225 -3.47 12.28 -26.21
N LYS A 226 -3.10 13.52 -26.54
CA LYS A 226 -3.46 14.16 -27.81
C LYS A 226 -2.27 14.07 -28.78
N PRO A 227 -2.35 13.30 -29.89
CA PRO A 227 -1.24 13.18 -30.83
C PRO A 227 -0.91 14.53 -31.48
N LEU A 228 0.36 14.75 -31.82
CA LEU A 228 0.78 15.91 -32.60
C LEU A 228 0.28 15.76 -34.06
N PRO A 229 -0.22 16.85 -34.70
CA PRO A 229 -0.56 16.85 -36.11
C PRO A 229 0.64 16.54 -37.03
N ALA A 230 0.39 16.25 -38.30
CA ALA A 230 1.46 16.17 -39.29
C ALA A 230 2.06 17.55 -39.60
N LYS A 231 3.27 17.57 -40.15
CA LYS A 231 3.96 18.80 -40.52
C LYS A 231 3.19 19.56 -41.59
N GLY A 232 2.80 20.80 -41.30
CA GLY A 232 2.03 21.66 -42.19
C GLY A 232 0.51 21.64 -41.95
N GLU A 233 0.02 20.80 -41.04
CA GLU A 233 -1.37 20.80 -40.55
C GLU A 233 -1.57 21.83 -39.42
N TYR A 234 -2.78 21.89 -38.85
CA TYR A 234 -3.15 22.81 -37.79
C TYR A 234 -3.12 22.15 -36.41
N LEU A 235 -2.38 22.77 -35.49
CA LEU A 235 -2.45 22.50 -34.07
C LEU A 235 -3.51 23.43 -33.46
N ILE A 236 -4.45 22.85 -32.71
CA ILE A 236 -5.67 23.53 -32.25
C ILE A 236 -5.75 23.48 -30.71
N THR A 237 -5.90 24.64 -30.07
CA THR A 237 -6.19 24.80 -28.65
C THR A 237 -7.59 25.38 -28.44
N GLN A 238 -8.27 24.95 -27.39
CA GLN A 238 -9.65 25.36 -27.11
C GLN A 238 -9.87 25.42 -25.59
N PRO A 239 -9.72 26.60 -24.95
CA PRO A 239 -9.92 26.73 -23.50
C PRO A 239 -11.39 26.57 -23.10
N THR A 240 -12.34 26.95 -23.95
CA THR A 240 -13.78 26.75 -23.71
C THR A 240 -14.16 25.30 -24.00
N LYS A 241 -14.21 24.45 -22.97
CA LYS A 241 -14.47 23.00 -23.10
C LYS A 241 -15.97 22.64 -23.10
N SER A 242 -16.81 23.50 -22.52
CA SER A 242 -18.24 23.25 -22.37
C SER A 242 -19.06 24.56 -22.28
N PHE A 243 -20.34 24.45 -22.59
CA PHE A 243 -21.37 25.43 -22.28
C PHE A 243 -22.19 24.94 -21.08
N LEU A 244 -22.53 25.85 -20.16
CA LEU A 244 -23.52 25.60 -19.12
C LEU A 244 -24.85 26.21 -19.56
N ILE A 245 -25.91 25.42 -19.54
CA ILE A 245 -27.22 25.75 -20.10
C ILE A 245 -28.29 25.60 -19.02
N GLN A 246 -29.07 26.65 -18.80
CA GLN A 246 -30.26 26.61 -17.95
C GLN A 246 -31.51 26.39 -18.80
N VAL A 247 -32.47 25.61 -18.28
CA VAL A 247 -33.77 25.32 -18.93
C VAL A 247 -34.95 25.79 -18.07
N THR A 248 -36.04 26.16 -18.72
CA THR A 248 -37.34 26.45 -18.08
C THR A 248 -38.45 25.62 -18.75
N PRO A 249 -39.29 24.88 -18.01
CA PRO A 249 -39.26 24.71 -16.56
C PRO A 249 -38.03 23.89 -16.09
N ALA A 250 -37.56 24.13 -14.87
CA ALA A 250 -36.29 23.61 -14.36
C ALA A 250 -36.23 22.08 -14.16
N ASN A 251 -37.36 21.38 -14.33
CA ASN A 251 -37.46 19.92 -14.30
C ASN A 251 -37.44 19.27 -15.70
N TYR A 252 -37.34 20.05 -16.78
CA TYR A 252 -37.25 19.51 -18.14
C TYR A 252 -35.91 18.80 -18.39
N ASP A 253 -35.95 17.57 -18.93
CA ASP A 253 -34.74 16.81 -19.26
C ASP A 253 -34.20 17.12 -20.66
N LEU A 254 -33.13 17.93 -20.71
CA LEU A 254 -32.45 18.30 -21.95
C LEU A 254 -31.60 17.17 -22.55
N SER A 255 -31.28 16.10 -21.79
CA SER A 255 -30.31 15.06 -22.21
C SER A 255 -30.75 14.23 -23.43
N THR A 256 -32.04 14.30 -23.76
CA THR A 256 -32.66 13.61 -24.91
C THR A 256 -32.54 14.37 -26.23
N LEU A 257 -32.17 15.66 -26.21
CA LEU A 257 -32.17 16.53 -27.40
C LEU A 257 -30.78 16.68 -28.04
N ASP A 258 -30.72 16.55 -29.36
CA ASP A 258 -29.51 16.84 -30.15
C ASP A 258 -29.44 18.35 -30.42
N LEU A 259 -28.62 19.05 -29.64
CA LEU A 259 -28.51 20.51 -29.69
C LEU A 259 -27.64 21.01 -30.85
N LYS A 260 -27.96 22.21 -31.36
CA LYS A 260 -27.17 22.91 -32.39
C LYS A 260 -26.91 24.35 -32.02
N LEU A 261 -25.77 24.90 -32.45
CA LEU A 261 -25.45 26.32 -32.29
C LEU A 261 -25.53 26.99 -33.67
N VAL A 262 -26.34 28.04 -33.85
CA VAL A 262 -26.58 28.68 -35.16
C VAL A 262 -26.41 30.19 -35.12
N ASN A 263 -26.05 30.81 -36.25
CA ASN A 263 -26.07 32.27 -36.40
C ASN A 263 -27.46 32.78 -36.81
N THR A 264 -27.61 34.11 -36.94
CA THR A 264 -28.90 34.76 -37.27
C THR A 264 -29.44 34.47 -38.68
N LYS A 265 -28.70 33.77 -39.55
CA LYS A 265 -29.20 33.24 -40.83
C LYS A 265 -29.71 31.79 -40.73
N GLY A 266 -29.50 31.12 -39.59
CA GLY A 266 -29.71 29.69 -39.43
C GLY A 266 -28.53 28.81 -39.88
N GLU A 267 -27.37 29.40 -40.18
CA GLU A 267 -26.16 28.63 -40.53
C GLU A 267 -25.59 27.98 -39.25
N GLU A 268 -25.32 26.68 -39.29
CA GLU A 268 -24.79 25.91 -38.16
C GLU A 268 -23.31 26.25 -37.90
N ALA A 269 -22.98 26.59 -36.66
CA ALA A 269 -21.62 26.86 -36.22
C ALA A 269 -20.74 25.58 -36.32
N PRO A 270 -19.43 25.73 -36.59
CA PRO A 270 -18.58 24.62 -37.02
C PRO A 270 -17.98 23.84 -35.84
N VAL A 271 -18.86 23.40 -34.94
CA VAL A 271 -18.51 22.68 -33.72
C VAL A 271 -19.41 21.46 -33.53
N VAL A 272 -18.91 20.48 -32.82
CA VAL A 272 -19.68 19.33 -32.32
C VAL A 272 -20.08 19.65 -30.89
N LEU A 273 -21.37 19.60 -30.58
CA LEU A 273 -21.87 19.66 -29.21
C LEU A 273 -22.04 18.24 -28.67
N GLY A 274 -21.61 18.02 -27.44
CA GLY A 274 -21.88 16.78 -26.71
C GLY A 274 -23.34 16.66 -26.28
N LYS A 275 -23.72 15.47 -25.79
CA LYS A 275 -25.05 15.30 -25.19
C LYS A 275 -25.16 16.09 -23.88
N PRO A 276 -26.29 16.76 -23.60
CA PRO A 276 -26.48 17.47 -22.33
C PRO A 276 -26.46 16.51 -21.14
N ALA A 277 -25.55 16.75 -20.20
CA ALA A 277 -25.49 16.04 -18.92
C ALA A 277 -25.94 16.99 -17.79
N PRO A 278 -26.71 16.55 -16.78
CA PRO A 278 -27.01 17.39 -15.61
C PRO A 278 -25.72 17.88 -14.95
N PHE A 279 -25.62 19.17 -14.66
CA PHE A 279 -24.39 19.76 -14.11
C PHE A 279 -24.15 19.30 -12.65
N VAL A 280 -23.01 18.65 -12.41
CA VAL A 280 -22.59 18.16 -11.09
C VAL A 280 -21.45 19.02 -10.56
N GLY A 281 -21.79 20.15 -9.96
CA GLY A 281 -20.80 21.08 -9.40
C GLY A 281 -21.46 22.30 -8.76
N ASP A 282 -20.64 23.29 -8.44
CA ASP A 282 -21.06 24.52 -7.76
C ASP A 282 -20.79 25.77 -8.62
N LEU A 283 -21.83 26.55 -8.91
CA LEU A 283 -21.73 27.84 -9.59
C LEU A 283 -21.30 28.91 -8.58
N SER A 284 -19.99 29.08 -8.45
CA SER A 284 -19.39 29.79 -7.32
C SER A 284 -19.74 31.29 -7.22
N VAL A 285 -20.59 31.62 -6.24
CA VAL A 285 -20.31 32.73 -5.31
C VAL A 285 -20.54 32.20 -3.88
N GLN A 286 -19.57 31.39 -3.41
CA GLN A 286 -19.71 30.35 -2.36
C GLN A 286 -20.48 29.09 -2.80
N PRO A 287 -20.15 27.89 -2.26
CA PRO A 287 -20.68 26.60 -2.73
C PRO A 287 -21.92 26.11 -1.96
N ARG A 288 -22.87 25.49 -2.67
CA ARG A 288 -23.83 24.48 -2.20
C ARG A 288 -24.49 23.74 -3.36
N ALA A 289 -23.88 22.64 -3.79
CA ALA A 289 -24.37 21.79 -4.88
C ALA A 289 -25.80 21.23 -4.69
N VAL A 290 -26.52 21.11 -5.81
CA VAL A 290 -27.27 19.93 -6.31
C VAL A 290 -28.13 20.39 -7.52
N SER A 291 -28.28 19.53 -8.53
CA SER A 291 -28.84 19.85 -9.86
C SER A 291 -30.37 20.03 -9.93
N THR A 292 -31.04 20.48 -8.86
CA THR A 292 -32.49 20.77 -8.85
C THR A 292 -32.87 22.08 -9.58
N SER A 293 -31.88 22.75 -10.17
CA SER A 293 -31.98 24.09 -10.79
C SER A 293 -32.20 24.10 -12.31
N GLY A 294 -32.29 22.92 -12.95
CA GLY A 294 -32.45 22.81 -14.40
C GLY A 294 -31.22 23.26 -15.19
N ILE A 295 -30.01 22.88 -14.73
CA ILE A 295 -28.75 23.27 -15.37
C ILE A 295 -28.03 22.04 -15.91
N PHE A 296 -27.65 22.10 -17.18
CA PHE A 296 -26.95 21.06 -17.93
C PHE A 296 -25.59 21.58 -18.40
N GLU A 297 -24.59 20.70 -18.40
CA GLU A 297 -23.33 20.89 -19.10
C GLU A 297 -23.37 20.21 -20.48
N VAL A 298 -22.88 20.91 -21.49
CA VAL A 298 -22.72 20.40 -22.86
C VAL A 298 -21.27 20.65 -23.26
N THR A 299 -20.51 19.58 -23.46
CA THR A 299 -19.16 19.70 -24.02
C THR A 299 -19.20 20.26 -25.44
N VAL A 300 -18.12 20.91 -25.87
CA VAL A 300 -17.99 21.41 -27.23
C VAL A 300 -16.61 21.08 -27.79
N ASP A 301 -16.56 20.61 -29.03
CA ASP A 301 -15.34 20.27 -29.76
C ASP A 301 -15.32 20.95 -31.14
N SER A 302 -14.15 21.38 -31.58
CA SER A 302 -13.98 21.96 -32.92
C SER A 302 -14.11 20.93 -34.04
N LYS A 303 -14.83 21.27 -35.12
CA LYS A 303 -14.94 20.44 -36.33
C LYS A 303 -13.85 20.76 -37.38
N ASP A 304 -13.61 19.87 -38.33
CA ASP A 304 -12.90 20.03 -39.62
C ASP A 304 -12.04 21.30 -39.84
N PHE A 305 -10.74 21.24 -39.49
CA PHE A 305 -9.79 22.36 -39.60
C PHE A 305 -8.94 22.36 -40.88
N SER A 306 -9.06 23.41 -41.68
CA SER A 306 -8.33 23.63 -42.94
C SER A 306 -8.22 25.14 -43.24
N ALA A 307 -7.41 25.54 -44.21
CA ALA A 307 -7.33 26.95 -44.62
C ALA A 307 -8.68 27.49 -45.18
N GLU A 308 -9.43 26.62 -45.86
CA GLU A 308 -10.72 26.94 -46.46
C GLU A 308 -11.83 27.04 -45.39
N THR A 309 -11.86 26.10 -44.43
CA THR A 309 -12.82 26.14 -43.33
C THR A 309 -12.54 27.31 -42.38
N ILE A 310 -11.29 27.59 -42.00
CA ILE A 310 -10.94 28.77 -41.18
C ILE A 310 -11.51 30.06 -41.79
N GLN A 311 -11.30 30.31 -43.09
CA GLN A 311 -11.82 31.51 -43.74
C GLN A 311 -13.36 31.54 -43.73
N ALA A 312 -14.01 30.43 -44.09
CA ALA A 312 -15.47 30.33 -44.08
C ALA A 312 -16.07 30.57 -42.68
N TRP A 313 -15.34 30.22 -41.61
CA TRP A 313 -15.75 30.48 -40.24
C TRP A 313 -15.54 31.94 -39.82
N GLU A 314 -14.40 32.53 -40.20
CA GLU A 314 -14.11 33.95 -39.95
C GLU A 314 -15.14 34.86 -40.65
N ASP A 315 -15.61 34.49 -41.84
CA ASP A 315 -16.62 35.25 -42.58
C ASP A 315 -18.03 35.15 -41.96
N ASN A 316 -18.45 33.96 -41.50
CA ASN A 316 -19.84 33.67 -41.13
C ASN A 316 -20.14 33.61 -39.61
N PHE A 317 -19.14 33.43 -38.74
CA PHE A 317 -19.35 33.26 -37.29
C PHE A 317 -18.52 34.20 -36.40
N ARG A 318 -17.36 34.68 -36.86
CA ARG A 318 -16.51 35.58 -36.06
C ARG A 318 -17.24 36.89 -35.75
N ASN A 319 -17.29 37.23 -34.46
CA ASN A 319 -18.01 38.38 -33.90
C ASN A 319 -19.52 38.41 -34.28
N LYS A 320 -20.14 37.26 -34.56
CA LYS A 320 -21.60 37.14 -34.73
C LYS A 320 -22.20 36.57 -33.45
N GLY A 321 -23.42 37.00 -33.12
CA GLY A 321 -24.22 36.38 -32.06
C GLY A 321 -24.71 35.00 -32.52
N LEU A 322 -24.56 34.02 -31.64
CA LEU A 322 -24.95 32.61 -31.86
C LEU A 322 -26.03 32.21 -30.86
N SER A 323 -27.00 31.44 -31.34
CA SER A 323 -28.16 30.94 -30.59
C SER A 323 -28.11 29.41 -30.54
N LEU A 324 -28.31 28.85 -29.35
CA LEU A 324 -28.50 27.42 -29.14
C LEU A 324 -29.92 27.04 -29.56
N VAL A 325 -30.06 25.93 -30.27
CA VAL A 325 -31.34 25.40 -30.78
C VAL A 325 -31.55 24.03 -30.16
N ALA A 326 -32.69 23.86 -29.47
CA ALA A 326 -33.09 22.58 -28.88
C ALA A 326 -34.15 21.84 -29.73
N ASN A 327 -35.00 22.59 -30.43
CA ASN A 327 -35.92 22.09 -31.45
C ASN A 327 -36.28 23.25 -32.40
N GLU A 328 -37.19 23.05 -33.35
CA GLU A 328 -37.55 24.09 -34.33
C GLU A 328 -38.10 25.37 -33.67
N SER A 329 -38.86 25.20 -32.58
CA SER A 329 -39.57 26.26 -31.85
C SER A 329 -38.77 26.92 -30.73
N VAL A 330 -37.86 26.19 -30.06
CA VAL A 330 -37.17 26.64 -28.85
C VAL A 330 -35.68 26.90 -29.08
N ARG A 331 -35.25 28.14 -28.81
CA ARG A 331 -33.91 28.65 -29.08
C ARG A 331 -33.47 29.63 -27.99
N SER A 332 -32.17 29.72 -27.72
CA SER A 332 -31.63 30.73 -26.80
C SER A 332 -31.56 32.10 -27.46
N THR A 333 -31.34 33.14 -26.66
CA THR A 333 -30.84 34.43 -27.16
C THR A 333 -29.55 34.25 -27.98
N TYR A 334 -29.30 35.15 -28.94
CA TYR A 334 -28.07 35.20 -29.74
C TYR A 334 -26.88 35.78 -28.93
N SER A 335 -26.64 35.20 -27.75
CA SER A 335 -25.73 35.70 -26.72
C SER A 335 -24.38 34.98 -26.66
N ALA A 336 -24.27 33.80 -27.29
CA ALA A 336 -22.97 33.14 -27.47
C ALA A 336 -22.19 33.73 -28.66
N ASN A 337 -20.88 33.49 -28.70
CA ASN A 337 -20.02 33.93 -29.79
C ASN A 337 -18.85 32.94 -30.02
N LEU A 338 -18.25 32.99 -31.20
CA LEU A 338 -17.04 32.22 -31.57
C LEU A 338 -15.90 33.17 -31.95
N TRP A 339 -14.80 33.06 -31.21
CA TRP A 339 -13.51 33.68 -31.49
C TRP A 339 -12.57 32.68 -32.13
N ILE A 340 -12.06 33.04 -33.30
CA ILE A 340 -11.06 32.28 -34.06
C ILE A 340 -9.80 33.15 -34.11
N SER A 341 -8.69 32.60 -33.62
CA SER A 341 -7.45 33.34 -33.39
C SER A 341 -6.22 32.55 -33.84
N LYS A 342 -5.34 33.19 -34.60
CA LYS A 342 -4.03 32.63 -34.95
C LYS A 342 -3.03 32.89 -33.82
N ILE A 343 -2.35 31.84 -33.36
CA ILE A 343 -1.26 31.96 -32.39
C ILE A 343 0.05 32.25 -33.13
N ASP A 344 0.52 33.50 -33.04
CA ASP A 344 1.83 33.92 -33.57
C ASP A 344 2.92 34.02 -32.50
N ASN A 345 2.54 34.06 -31.21
CA ASN A 345 3.46 34.07 -30.07
C ASN A 345 2.83 33.34 -28.87
N VAL A 346 3.67 32.74 -28.03
CA VAL A 346 3.26 32.12 -26.76
C VAL A 346 4.03 32.79 -25.62
N PRO A 347 3.36 33.31 -24.56
CA PRO A 347 4.03 33.89 -23.40
C PRO A 347 4.77 32.82 -22.56
N THR A 348 5.48 33.24 -21.52
CA THR A 348 5.94 32.30 -20.48
C THR A 348 4.74 31.63 -19.82
N ILE A 349 4.73 30.30 -19.81
CA ILE A 349 3.72 29.48 -19.15
C ILE A 349 4.33 28.93 -17.86
N TYR A 350 3.66 29.18 -16.75
CA TYR A 350 3.95 28.66 -15.42
C TYR A 350 2.97 27.53 -15.10
N TRP A 351 3.39 26.55 -14.28
CA TRP A 351 2.57 25.39 -13.89
C TRP A 351 2.54 25.20 -12.37
N ASP A 352 2.97 26.23 -11.66
CA ASP A 352 3.03 26.39 -10.22
C ASP A 352 2.09 27.55 -9.87
N ASN A 353 1.48 27.53 -8.68
CA ASN A 353 0.36 28.40 -8.35
C ASN A 353 0.86 29.80 -7.98
N ARG A 354 0.79 30.74 -8.92
CA ARG A 354 1.29 32.11 -8.75
C ARG A 354 0.17 33.13 -8.61
N TYR A 355 0.43 34.14 -7.79
CA TYR A 355 -0.41 35.33 -7.67
C TYR A 355 0.43 36.55 -7.28
N PHE A 356 -0.12 37.74 -7.51
CA PHE A 356 0.39 38.97 -6.92
C PHE A 356 -0.44 39.31 -5.68
N ASP A 357 0.21 39.71 -4.59
CA ASP A 357 -0.51 40.21 -3.41
C ASP A 357 -0.98 41.66 -3.57
N ASN A 358 -1.64 42.19 -2.53
CA ASN A 358 -2.11 43.58 -2.49
C ASN A 358 -0.99 44.63 -2.56
N ASN A 359 0.28 44.24 -2.42
CA ASN A 359 1.46 45.09 -2.57
C ASN A 359 2.13 44.92 -3.96
N ASN A 360 1.52 44.13 -4.86
CA ASN A 360 2.09 43.71 -6.15
C ASN A 360 3.44 42.97 -5.99
N ILE A 361 3.59 42.16 -4.94
CA ILE A 361 4.69 41.20 -4.80
C ILE A 361 4.24 39.86 -5.40
N GLU A 362 5.09 39.23 -6.23
CA GLU A 362 4.86 37.89 -6.77
C GLU A 362 5.07 36.83 -5.67
N HIS A 363 4.07 35.99 -5.46
CA HIS A 363 4.15 34.79 -4.62
C HIS A 363 4.07 33.55 -5.53
N ILE A 364 4.89 32.54 -5.24
CA ILE A 364 4.97 31.27 -5.98
C ILE A 364 4.71 30.16 -4.96
N ASN A 365 3.57 29.49 -5.08
CA ASN A 365 3.15 28.43 -4.16
C ASN A 365 2.98 27.09 -4.91
N GLY A 366 3.05 25.99 -4.17
CA GLY A 366 2.52 24.71 -4.62
C GLY A 366 0.99 24.67 -4.63
N TYR A 367 0.45 23.55 -5.12
CA TYR A 367 -0.96 23.20 -4.98
C TYR A 367 -1.19 22.47 -3.65
N GLY A 368 -2.26 22.79 -2.94
CA GLY A 368 -2.61 22.18 -1.66
C GLY A 368 -4.07 21.72 -1.64
N GLN A 369 -4.32 20.52 -1.12
CA GLN A 369 -5.65 19.93 -0.98
C GLN A 369 -5.82 19.25 0.39
N ASN A 370 -6.88 19.60 1.10
CA ASN A 370 -7.32 18.92 2.31
C ASN A 370 -8.06 17.64 1.94
N LEU A 371 -7.59 16.46 2.38
CA LEU A 371 -8.24 15.18 2.06
C LEU A 371 -9.66 15.05 2.64
N ASN A 372 -10.01 15.86 3.64
CA ASN A 372 -11.37 15.96 4.20
C ASN A 372 -12.33 16.77 3.32
N GLU A 373 -11.81 17.57 2.37
CA GLU A 373 -12.58 18.41 1.44
C GLU A 373 -12.61 17.84 0.01
N GLY A 374 -11.68 16.95 -0.31
CA GLY A 374 -11.54 16.32 -1.63
C GLY A 374 -10.17 15.67 -1.80
N ASN A 375 -10.02 14.72 -2.72
CA ASN A 375 -8.78 13.94 -2.88
C ASN A 375 -8.05 14.22 -4.21
N GLU A 376 -8.35 15.33 -4.88
CA GLU A 376 -7.87 15.65 -6.23
C GLU A 376 -7.19 17.02 -6.29
N ILE A 377 -6.11 17.12 -7.07
CA ILE A 377 -5.46 18.38 -7.46
C ILE A 377 -5.37 18.41 -8.98
N ILE A 378 -5.80 19.51 -9.60
CA ILE A 378 -5.63 19.76 -11.04
C ILE A 378 -4.55 20.81 -11.20
N VAL A 379 -3.40 20.42 -11.76
CA VAL A 379 -2.32 21.36 -12.10
C VAL A 379 -2.73 22.11 -13.38
N ALA A 380 -2.72 23.44 -13.35
CA ALA A 380 -3.32 24.29 -14.37
C ALA A 380 -2.32 25.36 -14.87
N PRO A 381 -2.24 25.61 -16.19
CA PRO A 381 -1.25 26.52 -16.75
C PRO A 381 -1.62 27.99 -16.48
N GLN A 382 -0.64 28.81 -16.11
CA GLN A 382 -0.81 30.24 -15.88
C GLN A 382 0.13 31.09 -16.76
N CYS A 383 -0.28 32.30 -17.12
CA CYS A 383 0.59 33.32 -17.72
C CYS A 383 0.32 34.72 -17.14
N THR A 384 1.32 35.60 -17.18
CA THR A 384 1.20 36.98 -16.73
C THR A 384 0.50 37.87 -17.75
N TYR A 385 -0.36 38.76 -17.25
CA TYR A 385 -0.97 39.85 -18.02
C TYR A 385 -0.72 41.19 -17.32
N LEU A 386 -0.39 42.21 -18.10
CA LEU A 386 -0.24 43.59 -17.63
C LEU A 386 -1.56 44.33 -17.84
N SER A 387 -2.20 44.76 -16.76
CA SER A 387 -3.39 45.60 -16.84
C SER A 387 -3.05 47.02 -17.30
N ASN A 388 -4.06 47.73 -17.81
CA ASN A 388 -3.94 49.13 -18.24
C ASN A 388 -3.47 50.08 -17.11
N ASN A 389 -3.56 49.65 -15.85
CA ASN A 389 -3.13 50.37 -14.65
C ASN A 389 -1.70 50.00 -14.20
N ALA A 390 -0.94 49.28 -15.04
CA ALA A 390 0.39 48.72 -14.76
C ALA A 390 0.46 47.67 -13.62
N GLN A 391 -0.66 47.31 -13.00
CA GLN A 391 -0.75 46.19 -12.07
C GLN A 391 -0.68 44.86 -12.84
N SER A 392 0.09 43.90 -12.33
CA SER A 392 0.29 42.57 -12.94
C SER A 392 -0.65 41.54 -12.33
N TYR A 393 -1.11 40.60 -13.16
CA TYR A 393 -1.98 39.50 -12.74
C TYR A 393 -1.57 38.19 -13.42
N PHE A 394 -1.82 37.05 -12.77
CA PHE A 394 -1.78 35.74 -13.39
C PHE A 394 -3.20 35.32 -13.80
N TYR A 395 -3.33 34.78 -15.01
CA TYR A 395 -4.56 34.20 -15.54
C TYR A 395 -4.27 32.83 -16.17
N SER A 396 -5.31 32.04 -16.46
CA SER A 396 -5.17 30.79 -17.20
C SER A 396 -4.44 31.01 -18.53
N ALA A 397 -3.52 30.08 -18.81
CA ALA A 397 -2.82 29.95 -20.09
C ALA A 397 -3.30 28.73 -20.90
N ASP A 398 -4.51 28.21 -20.64
CA ASP A 398 -5.07 27.05 -21.37
C ASP A 398 -5.11 27.28 -22.89
N GLN A 399 -5.38 28.51 -23.34
CA GLN A 399 -5.31 28.91 -24.75
C GLN A 399 -3.92 28.75 -25.39
N TYR A 400 -2.86 28.67 -24.57
CA TYR A 400 -1.47 28.51 -24.99
C TYR A 400 -0.93 27.08 -24.78
N VAL A 401 -1.77 26.12 -24.36
CA VAL A 401 -1.42 24.70 -24.17
C VAL A 401 -2.25 23.82 -25.12
N TYR A 402 -1.60 22.86 -25.77
CA TYR A 402 -2.24 21.90 -26.68
C TYR A 402 -2.60 20.59 -25.98
N ASP A 403 -1.66 20.10 -25.18
CA ASP A 403 -1.75 18.87 -24.38
C ASP A 403 -0.72 18.96 -23.25
N ALA A 404 -1.00 18.31 -22.11
CA ALA A 404 -0.12 18.28 -20.96
C ALA A 404 -0.38 17.05 -20.08
N PHE A 405 0.68 16.50 -19.49
CA PHE A 405 0.57 15.44 -18.51
C PHE A 405 1.64 15.52 -17.42
N VAL A 406 1.24 15.18 -16.19
CA VAL A 406 2.09 15.12 -15.02
C VAL A 406 2.90 13.82 -15.00
N THR A 407 4.13 13.90 -14.49
CA THR A 407 4.96 12.75 -14.11
C THR A 407 5.59 13.03 -12.74
N MET A 408 5.74 12.00 -11.90
CA MET A 408 6.40 12.16 -10.60
C MET A 408 7.89 12.47 -10.77
N ALA A 409 8.40 13.45 -10.03
CA ALA A 409 9.85 13.68 -9.95
C ALA A 409 10.53 12.48 -9.26
N ALA A 410 11.82 12.25 -9.56
CA ALA A 410 12.55 11.10 -9.02
C ALA A 410 12.60 11.08 -7.48
N SER A 411 12.63 12.26 -6.85
CA SER A 411 12.57 12.46 -5.40
C SER A 411 11.26 12.00 -4.75
N SER A 412 10.13 12.07 -5.47
CA SER A 412 8.79 11.86 -4.91
C SER A 412 8.15 10.54 -5.33
N LYS A 413 8.84 9.68 -6.11
CA LYS A 413 8.34 8.35 -6.47
C LYS A 413 7.97 7.51 -5.24
N ALA A 414 8.86 7.41 -4.25
CA ALA A 414 8.59 6.61 -3.05
C ALA A 414 7.40 7.15 -2.26
N ASP A 415 7.38 8.45 -1.97
CA ASP A 415 6.28 9.09 -1.22
C ASP A 415 4.94 9.04 -1.99
N SER A 416 4.95 9.10 -3.33
CA SER A 416 3.75 8.92 -4.15
C SER A 416 3.14 7.51 -4.04
N ILE A 417 3.96 6.47 -3.88
CA ILE A 417 3.50 5.09 -3.67
C ILE A 417 2.85 4.96 -2.29
N LYS A 418 3.51 5.46 -1.22
CA LYS A 418 2.96 5.48 0.16
C LYS A 418 1.61 6.20 0.22
N ALA A 419 1.49 7.27 -0.56
CA ALA A 419 0.29 8.10 -0.60
C ALA A 419 -0.84 7.53 -1.49
N GLY A 420 -0.64 6.40 -2.17
CA GLY A 420 -1.64 5.82 -3.07
C GLY A 420 -1.96 6.73 -4.26
N VAL A 421 -0.95 7.44 -4.78
CA VAL A 421 -1.14 8.50 -5.79
C VAL A 421 -1.39 7.94 -7.17
N SER A 422 -2.35 8.53 -7.88
CA SER A 422 -2.58 8.30 -9.31
C SER A 422 -2.59 9.61 -10.09
N VAL A 423 -2.34 9.52 -11.40
CA VAL A 423 -2.25 10.68 -12.30
C VAL A 423 -3.03 10.38 -13.58
N ASP A 424 -3.84 11.35 -14.01
CA ASP A 424 -4.57 11.35 -15.26
C ASP A 424 -4.46 12.73 -15.92
N GLY A 425 -3.77 12.84 -17.06
CA GLY A 425 -3.39 14.12 -17.64
C GLY A 425 -2.65 15.01 -16.63
N THR A 426 -3.20 16.18 -16.30
CA THR A 426 -2.67 17.08 -15.25
C THR A 426 -3.40 16.97 -13.91
N LYS A 427 -4.37 16.07 -13.79
CA LYS A 427 -5.04 15.71 -12.53
C LYS A 427 -4.20 14.70 -11.77
N ILE A 428 -4.07 14.92 -10.47
CA ILE A 428 -3.36 14.11 -9.50
C ILE A 428 -4.36 13.77 -8.40
N THR A 429 -4.41 12.52 -7.95
CA THR A 429 -5.21 12.12 -6.78
C THR A 429 -4.33 11.39 -5.77
N ALA A 430 -4.71 11.42 -4.50
CA ALA A 430 -4.02 10.71 -3.41
C ALA A 430 -5.02 10.06 -2.45
N GLN A 431 -4.56 9.03 -1.73
CA GLN A 431 -5.31 8.35 -0.66
C GLN A 431 -4.84 8.77 0.73
N ASN A 432 -3.55 9.12 0.89
CA ASN A 432 -2.99 9.62 2.14
C ASN A 432 -2.26 10.97 1.95
N ALA A 433 -2.13 11.71 3.04
CA ALA A 433 -1.42 12.98 3.12
C ALA A 433 0.05 12.83 2.71
N CYS A 434 0.55 13.76 1.90
CA CYS A 434 1.91 13.73 1.35
C CYS A 434 2.34 15.10 0.81
N ASN A 435 3.65 15.27 0.65
CA ASN A 435 4.25 16.41 -0.06
C ASN A 435 5.05 15.84 -1.24
N LEU A 436 4.73 16.29 -2.45
CA LEU A 436 5.24 15.73 -3.70
C LEU A 436 5.81 16.84 -4.59
N THR A 437 6.82 16.47 -5.37
CA THR A 437 7.39 17.27 -6.44
C THR A 437 7.04 16.59 -7.75
N VAL A 438 6.47 17.33 -8.70
CA VAL A 438 6.04 16.80 -10.00
C VAL A 438 6.70 17.55 -11.16
N VAL A 439 6.71 16.90 -12.31
CA VAL A 439 7.17 17.44 -13.58
C VAL A 439 5.98 17.43 -14.55
N VAL A 440 5.51 18.61 -14.95
CA VAL A 440 4.50 18.75 -15.99
C VAL A 440 5.20 18.76 -17.34
N ASN A 441 4.95 17.74 -18.15
CA ASN A 441 5.35 17.73 -19.56
C ASN A 441 4.20 18.36 -20.35
N TYR A 442 4.49 19.28 -21.28
CA TYR A 442 3.43 19.95 -22.04
C TYR A 442 3.87 20.30 -23.47
N VAL A 443 2.89 20.37 -24.37
CA VAL A 443 3.01 20.95 -25.71
C VAL A 443 2.35 22.32 -25.69
N ASN A 444 3.07 23.37 -26.07
CA ASN A 444 2.45 24.69 -26.19
C ASN A 444 1.68 24.87 -27.51
N ALA A 445 0.91 25.95 -27.64
CA ALA A 445 0.10 26.25 -28.82
C ALA A 445 0.89 26.50 -30.13
N MET A 446 2.23 26.41 -30.12
CA MET A 446 3.08 26.43 -31.33
C MET A 446 3.71 25.05 -31.63
N GLY A 447 3.41 24.02 -30.82
CA GLY A 447 3.89 22.65 -31.00
C GLY A 447 5.26 22.38 -30.41
N GLN A 448 5.76 23.23 -29.51
CA GLN A 448 7.02 23.03 -28.80
C GLN A 448 6.79 22.13 -27.58
N VAL A 449 7.51 21.02 -27.48
CA VAL A 449 7.52 20.18 -26.27
C VAL A 449 8.39 20.83 -25.19
N LYS A 450 7.81 21.02 -24.00
CA LYS A 450 8.44 21.66 -22.84
C LYS A 450 8.16 20.89 -21.55
N LYS A 451 8.85 21.28 -20.49
CA LYS A 451 8.63 20.80 -19.13
C LYS A 451 8.60 21.96 -18.15
N ALA A 452 7.77 21.85 -17.12
CA ALA A 452 7.95 22.56 -15.87
C ALA A 452 8.41 21.53 -14.82
N GLU A 453 9.58 21.75 -14.24
CA GLU A 453 10.15 20.91 -13.19
C GLU A 453 9.99 21.58 -11.83
N ASN A 454 9.90 20.76 -10.78
CA ASN A 454 9.77 21.21 -9.39
C ASN A 454 8.44 21.90 -9.04
N VAL A 455 7.34 21.51 -9.71
CA VAL A 455 5.99 21.92 -9.29
C VAL A 455 5.63 21.19 -8.00
N GLU A 456 5.33 21.94 -6.94
CA GLU A 456 4.97 21.38 -5.63
C GLU A 456 3.48 21.05 -5.53
N VAL A 457 3.16 19.89 -4.95
CA VAL A 457 1.81 19.33 -4.80
C VAL A 457 1.69 18.71 -3.42
N ARG A 458 0.68 19.10 -2.65
CA ARG A 458 0.51 18.68 -1.25
C ARG A 458 -0.92 18.23 -0.94
N PHE A 459 -1.05 17.01 -0.44
CA PHE A 459 -2.26 16.51 0.20
C PHE A 459 -2.07 16.50 1.71
N TYR A 460 -3.08 16.91 2.50
CA TYR A 460 -2.96 16.97 3.96
C TYR A 460 -4.20 16.45 4.70
N ASP A 461 -4.00 16.16 5.99
CA ASP A 461 -5.00 15.70 6.96
C ASP A 461 -5.76 14.41 6.58
N GLY A 462 -5.00 13.34 6.35
CA GLY A 462 -5.52 11.97 6.22
C GLY A 462 -4.36 10.98 6.16
N TYR A 463 -4.01 10.34 7.28
CA TYR A 463 -2.89 9.40 7.35
C TYR A 463 -3.36 8.08 7.98
N ILE A 464 -3.24 6.99 7.21
CA ILE A 464 -3.44 5.62 7.67
C ILE A 464 -2.07 5.04 8.03
N ALA A 465 -1.93 4.53 9.26
CA ALA A 465 -0.72 3.83 9.68
C ALA A 465 -0.60 2.46 8.97
N PRO A 466 0.59 2.03 8.55
CA PRO A 466 0.77 0.72 7.93
C PRO A 466 0.51 -0.42 8.92
N GLU A 467 -0.04 -1.53 8.43
CA GLU A 467 -0.09 -2.77 9.20
C GLU A 467 1.32 -3.38 9.33
N ILE A 468 1.60 -4.01 10.47
CA ILE A 468 2.87 -4.70 10.72
C ILE A 468 2.72 -6.15 10.28
N GLU A 469 3.59 -6.62 9.39
CA GLU A 469 3.56 -7.99 8.89
C GLU A 469 4.80 -8.77 9.35
N ASP A 470 4.63 -9.91 10.02
CA ASP A 470 5.77 -10.73 10.46
C ASP A 470 6.34 -11.60 9.33
N PHE A 471 7.66 -11.79 9.35
CA PHE A 471 8.41 -12.59 8.38
C PHE A 471 9.47 -13.45 9.06
N ALA A 472 9.75 -14.65 8.53
CA ALA A 472 10.74 -15.57 9.09
C ALA A 472 11.83 -15.97 8.07
N LEU A 473 13.10 -15.88 8.47
CA LEU A 473 14.23 -16.37 7.71
C LEU A 473 14.52 -17.86 7.99
N ALA A 474 15.28 -18.49 7.10
CA ALA A 474 15.76 -19.85 7.29
C ALA A 474 16.69 -19.95 8.50
N ALA A 475 16.63 -21.08 9.22
CA ALA A 475 17.46 -21.31 10.40
C ALA A 475 18.95 -21.38 10.05
N THR A 476 19.78 -20.69 10.83
CA THR A 476 21.25 -20.68 10.68
C THR A 476 21.95 -21.28 11.90
N THR A 477 23.22 -21.64 11.75
CA THR A 477 24.05 -22.16 12.84
C THR A 477 25.25 -21.25 13.07
N HIS A 478 25.40 -20.74 14.28
CA HIS A 478 26.56 -19.96 14.68
C HIS A 478 27.48 -20.77 15.61
N GLN A 479 28.75 -20.90 15.22
CA GLN A 479 29.79 -21.47 16.04
C GLN A 479 30.29 -20.41 17.02
N THR A 480 30.06 -20.58 18.33
CA THR A 480 30.59 -19.60 19.31
C THR A 480 32.11 -19.65 19.36
N VAL A 481 32.72 -18.47 19.51
CA VAL A 481 34.18 -18.26 19.45
C VAL A 481 34.67 -17.29 20.52
N THR A 482 35.93 -17.44 20.94
CA THR A 482 36.54 -16.61 21.99
C THR A 482 36.99 -15.21 21.51
N ASP A 483 37.25 -15.05 20.21
CA ASP A 483 37.60 -13.77 19.60
C ASP A 483 36.35 -12.91 19.36
N ALA A 484 36.21 -11.84 20.15
CA ALA A 484 35.08 -10.91 20.10
C ALA A 484 34.86 -10.25 18.71
N ASN A 485 35.88 -10.22 17.85
CA ASN A 485 35.75 -9.68 16.49
C ASN A 485 35.14 -10.68 15.50
N LYS A 486 35.00 -11.94 15.90
CA LYS A 486 34.42 -13.04 15.09
C LYS A 486 33.05 -13.51 15.62
N GLN A 487 32.51 -12.85 16.65
CA GLN A 487 31.19 -13.15 17.23
C GLN A 487 30.06 -12.58 16.34
N THR A 488 30.06 -12.97 15.07
CA THR A 488 29.19 -12.44 14.01
C THR A 488 28.62 -13.58 13.17
N GLN A 489 27.32 -13.52 12.85
CA GLN A 489 26.65 -14.45 11.94
C GLN A 489 26.13 -13.71 10.71
N LEU A 490 26.53 -14.17 9.53
CA LEU A 490 25.88 -13.77 8.28
C LEU A 490 24.65 -14.65 8.04
N VAL A 491 23.55 -14.04 7.62
CA VAL A 491 22.28 -14.70 7.31
C VAL A 491 21.85 -14.27 5.92
N ASP A 492 21.55 -15.22 5.05
CA ASP A 492 21.04 -14.95 3.70
C ASP A 492 19.68 -14.23 3.81
N PHE A 493 19.58 -13.08 3.13
CA PHE A 493 18.39 -12.22 3.11
C PHE A 493 17.71 -12.22 1.72
N SER A 494 18.16 -13.07 0.79
CA SER A 494 17.55 -13.21 -0.53
C SER A 494 16.11 -13.70 -0.49
N THR A 495 15.74 -14.54 0.49
CA THR A 495 14.36 -15.03 0.68
C THR A 495 13.39 -13.91 1.07
N TYR A 496 13.85 -12.89 1.78
CA TYR A 496 13.08 -11.68 2.05
C TYR A 496 12.77 -10.94 0.73
N PHE A 497 13.79 -10.72 -0.10
CA PHE A 497 13.60 -10.08 -1.40
C PHE A 497 12.80 -10.92 -2.39
N ALA A 498 12.79 -12.26 -2.28
CA ALA A 498 12.00 -13.13 -3.15
C ALA A 498 10.49 -12.82 -3.11
N LYS A 499 9.97 -12.35 -1.97
CA LYS A 499 8.59 -11.88 -1.82
C LYS A 499 8.29 -10.62 -2.66
N TYR A 500 9.27 -9.73 -2.81
CA TYR A 500 9.14 -8.44 -3.47
C TYR A 500 9.84 -8.37 -4.85
N ALA A 501 10.40 -9.49 -5.33
CA ALA A 501 11.34 -9.52 -6.46
C ALA A 501 10.76 -9.04 -7.80
N ASN A 502 9.44 -9.05 -7.94
CA ASN A 502 8.73 -8.65 -9.16
C ASN A 502 7.90 -7.36 -8.97
N ASP A 503 8.00 -6.67 -7.83
CA ASP A 503 7.31 -5.40 -7.58
C ASP A 503 8.30 -4.22 -7.56
N GLU A 504 8.22 -3.38 -8.61
CA GLU A 504 8.99 -2.14 -8.71
C GLU A 504 8.62 -1.16 -7.57
N ALA A 505 7.37 -1.14 -7.12
CA ALA A 505 6.91 -0.20 -6.10
C ALA A 505 7.52 -0.51 -4.73
N SER A 506 7.40 -1.75 -4.25
CA SER A 506 8.08 -2.21 -3.03
C SER A 506 9.60 -2.04 -3.11
N ARG A 507 10.22 -2.26 -4.28
CA ARG A 507 11.68 -2.07 -4.41
C ARG A 507 12.08 -0.59 -4.40
N ILE A 508 11.26 0.32 -4.92
CA ILE A 508 11.45 1.77 -4.79
C ILE A 508 11.36 2.18 -3.31
N LEU A 509 10.30 1.76 -2.60
CA LEU A 509 10.12 2.04 -1.18
C LEU A 509 11.29 1.53 -0.33
N TRP A 510 11.69 0.27 -0.53
CA TRP A 510 12.83 -0.32 0.19
C TRP A 510 14.12 0.46 -0.03
N ASN A 511 14.44 0.80 -1.28
CA ASN A 511 15.69 1.47 -1.63
C ASN A 511 15.76 2.90 -1.07
N ALA A 512 14.62 3.58 -0.91
CA ALA A 512 14.54 4.94 -0.39
C ALA A 512 14.50 4.98 1.16
N ASP A 513 13.69 4.12 1.79
CA ASP A 513 13.17 4.37 3.13
C ASP A 513 13.41 3.25 4.17
N ALA A 514 13.86 2.06 3.77
CA ALA A 514 14.03 0.95 4.71
C ALA A 514 15.20 1.20 5.68
N GLN A 515 14.96 1.02 6.98
CA GLN A 515 15.98 0.98 8.02
C GLN A 515 15.80 -0.29 8.85
N LEU A 516 16.91 -0.85 9.33
CA LEU A 516 16.91 -2.00 10.21
C LEU A 516 17.22 -1.55 11.64
N VAL A 517 16.29 -1.79 12.56
CA VAL A 517 16.56 -1.66 13.99
C VAL A 517 16.76 -3.04 14.59
N GLN A 518 17.78 -3.18 15.44
CA GLN A 518 17.91 -4.33 16.32
C GLN A 518 16.86 -4.21 17.41
N ASN A 519 15.72 -4.86 17.21
CA ASN A 519 14.67 -5.19 18.17
C ASN A 519 13.55 -5.93 17.39
N GLY A 520 12.61 -6.52 18.12
CA GLY A 520 11.33 -7.00 17.57
C GLY A 520 10.16 -6.73 18.53
N GLN A 521 8.95 -6.93 18.02
CA GLN A 521 7.74 -7.07 18.81
C GLN A 521 7.21 -8.50 18.63
N VAL A 522 6.96 -9.20 19.73
CA VAL A 522 6.58 -10.63 19.71
C VAL A 522 5.56 -10.90 20.81
N GLU A 523 4.50 -11.63 20.50
CA GLU A 523 3.58 -12.16 21.49
C GLU A 523 4.13 -13.49 22.07
N ILE A 524 4.17 -13.58 23.39
CA ILE A 524 4.54 -14.80 24.14
C ILE A 524 3.43 -15.02 25.17
N ASP A 525 2.77 -16.18 25.12
CA ASP A 525 1.69 -16.58 26.03
C ASP A 525 0.60 -15.51 26.25
N GLY A 526 0.14 -14.88 25.15
CA GLY A 526 -0.88 -13.82 25.18
C GLY A 526 -0.36 -12.43 25.61
N THR A 527 0.94 -12.28 25.84
CA THR A 527 1.57 -11.03 26.26
C THR A 527 2.49 -10.49 25.16
N ILE A 528 2.23 -9.28 24.68
CA ILE A 528 3.07 -8.62 23.68
C ILE A 528 4.31 -8.01 24.35
N TYR A 529 5.49 -8.50 23.98
CA TYR A 529 6.77 -7.94 24.36
C TYR A 529 7.34 -7.10 23.21
N SER A 530 7.53 -5.81 23.44
CA SER A 530 8.20 -4.89 22.51
C SER A 530 9.68 -4.73 22.87
N ASN A 531 10.52 -4.44 21.89
CA ASN A 531 11.95 -4.19 22.06
C ASN A 531 12.76 -5.41 22.56
N ILE A 532 12.36 -6.62 22.19
CA ILE A 532 13.16 -7.83 22.46
C ILE A 532 14.25 -8.02 21.40
N GLN A 533 15.41 -8.55 21.78
CA GLN A 533 16.48 -8.85 20.80
C GLN A 533 16.40 -10.29 20.29
N ALA A 534 15.97 -11.20 21.16
CA ALA A 534 15.76 -12.60 20.85
C ALA A 534 14.71 -13.22 21.77
N THR A 535 14.19 -14.39 21.40
CA THR A 535 13.58 -15.35 22.32
C THR A 535 14.47 -16.58 22.45
N TRP A 536 14.35 -17.29 23.56
CA TRP A 536 14.94 -18.59 23.80
C TRP A 536 13.85 -19.57 24.22
N GLU A 537 13.55 -20.53 23.33
CA GLU A 537 12.67 -21.66 23.61
C GLU A 537 13.51 -22.77 24.25
N HIS A 538 13.23 -23.13 25.50
CA HIS A 538 14.03 -24.07 26.29
C HIS A 538 13.19 -24.87 27.29
N GLU A 539 13.76 -25.98 27.76
CA GLU A 539 13.23 -26.76 28.88
C GLU A 539 13.50 -26.00 30.20
N ASN A 540 12.49 -25.88 31.07
CA ASN A 540 12.60 -25.26 32.40
C ASN A 540 13.10 -26.27 33.46
N GLU A 541 13.18 -25.85 34.73
CA GLU A 541 13.62 -26.74 35.83
C GLU A 541 12.62 -27.86 36.20
N TYR A 542 11.42 -27.85 35.63
CA TYR A 542 10.34 -28.82 35.83
C TYR A 542 10.15 -29.79 34.65
N GLY A 543 10.79 -29.53 33.50
CA GLY A 543 10.68 -30.30 32.26
C GLY A 543 9.71 -29.72 31.21
N ASP A 544 9.10 -28.56 31.46
CA ASP A 544 8.21 -27.91 30.47
C ASP A 544 9.02 -27.07 29.47
N ILE A 545 8.56 -27.02 28.22
CA ILE A 545 9.10 -26.10 27.21
C ILE A 545 8.48 -24.72 27.41
N VAL A 546 9.33 -23.72 27.66
CA VAL A 546 8.95 -22.31 27.86
C VAL A 546 9.71 -21.40 26.88
N THR A 547 9.16 -20.22 26.58
CA THR A 547 9.81 -19.22 25.72
C THR A 547 10.18 -17.97 26.53
N SER A 548 11.46 -17.76 26.76
CA SER A 548 11.99 -16.63 27.54
C SER A 548 12.44 -15.49 26.62
N PRO A 549 12.08 -14.21 26.88
CA PRO A 549 12.61 -13.06 26.15
C PRO A 549 14.06 -12.76 26.56
N VAL A 550 14.89 -12.37 25.58
CA VAL A 550 16.33 -12.13 25.76
C VAL A 550 16.71 -10.74 25.23
N TYR A 551 17.44 -9.98 26.06
CA TYR A 551 17.80 -8.58 25.82
C TYR A 551 19.30 -8.30 25.87
N ASP A 552 20.13 -9.33 26.05
CA ASP A 552 21.59 -9.20 26.21
C ASP A 552 22.40 -10.08 25.23
N LEU A 553 21.76 -10.67 24.21
CA LEU A 553 22.42 -11.55 23.23
C LEU A 553 23.01 -10.79 22.04
N VAL A 554 22.37 -9.73 21.56
CA VAL A 554 22.70 -9.09 20.28
C VAL A 554 23.31 -7.70 20.51
N LYS A 555 24.36 -7.38 19.77
CA LYS A 555 25.10 -6.11 19.86
C LYS A 555 24.75 -5.13 18.74
N SER A 556 24.53 -5.65 17.54
CA SER A 556 24.05 -4.90 16.37
C SER A 556 23.57 -5.87 15.31
N ILE A 557 22.52 -5.50 14.57
CA ILE A 557 22.16 -6.16 13.30
C ILE A 557 22.32 -5.11 12.20
N SER A 558 22.87 -5.48 11.04
CA SER A 558 23.12 -4.53 9.95
C SER A 558 22.94 -5.17 8.58
N PHE A 559 22.47 -4.38 7.62
CA PHE A 559 22.41 -4.75 6.21
C PHE A 559 23.83 -4.93 5.63
N SER A 560 24.04 -6.01 4.89
CA SER A 560 25.37 -6.41 4.42
C SER A 560 25.39 -7.09 3.04
N ASP A 561 26.58 -7.13 2.44
CA ASP A 561 26.89 -8.05 1.35
C ASP A 561 27.18 -9.48 1.86
N LYS A 562 27.31 -10.43 0.93
CA LYS A 562 27.68 -11.82 1.21
C LYS A 562 29.05 -12.03 1.89
N ASN A 563 29.85 -10.98 2.04
CA ASN A 563 31.15 -11.02 2.71
C ASN A 563 31.09 -10.37 4.12
N GLY A 564 29.94 -9.82 4.52
CA GLY A 564 29.73 -9.15 5.79
C GLY A 564 30.04 -7.64 5.80
N ASN A 565 30.39 -7.04 4.66
CA ASN A 565 30.58 -5.60 4.55
C ASN A 565 29.22 -4.90 4.68
N ILE A 566 29.15 -3.80 5.43
CA ILE A 566 27.94 -2.97 5.55
C ILE A 566 27.66 -2.29 4.20
N VAL A 567 26.41 -2.33 3.73
CA VAL A 567 26.01 -1.77 2.42
C VAL A 567 24.68 -1.01 2.48
N THR A 568 24.43 -0.21 1.46
CA THR A 568 23.18 0.51 1.21
C THR A 568 22.04 -0.43 0.76
N ASN A 569 20.78 0.00 0.94
CA ASN A 569 19.56 -0.78 0.72
C ASN A 569 19.44 -1.45 -0.66
N ASP A 570 20.02 -0.84 -1.68
CA ASP A 570 20.07 -1.32 -3.06
C ASP A 570 20.97 -2.56 -3.26
N LYS A 571 21.95 -2.77 -2.37
CA LYS A 571 23.00 -3.82 -2.46
C LYS A 571 22.89 -4.91 -1.40
N VAL A 572 21.90 -4.83 -0.50
CA VAL A 572 21.72 -5.80 0.59
C VAL A 572 21.48 -7.19 0.01
N THR A 573 22.21 -8.16 0.52
CA THR A 573 21.98 -9.59 0.24
C THR A 573 21.95 -10.43 1.51
N HIS A 574 22.55 -9.95 2.59
CA HIS A 574 22.68 -10.65 3.86
C HIS A 574 22.42 -9.71 5.04
N LEU A 575 21.97 -10.27 6.16
CA LEU A 575 22.03 -9.60 7.47
C LEU A 575 23.30 -10.04 8.20
N ASN A 576 24.02 -9.09 8.78
CA ASN A 576 25.14 -9.35 9.69
C ASN A 576 24.67 -9.14 11.13
N ILE A 577 24.54 -10.23 11.88
CA ILE A 577 24.17 -10.24 13.31
C ILE A 577 25.47 -10.30 14.12
N ALA A 578 25.84 -9.21 14.78
CA ALA A 578 26.89 -9.22 15.78
C ALA A 578 26.31 -9.54 17.16
N PHE A 579 26.87 -10.53 17.84
CA PHE A 579 26.48 -10.89 19.20
C PHE A 579 27.19 -10.02 20.24
N THR A 580 26.64 -9.99 21.45
CA THR A 580 27.31 -9.42 22.61
C THR A 580 28.51 -10.27 23.02
N LYS A 581 29.44 -9.65 23.75
CA LYS A 581 30.55 -10.37 24.38
C LYS A 581 29.97 -11.47 25.27
N ASN A 582 30.39 -12.72 25.00
CA ASN A 582 29.93 -13.94 25.66
C ASN A 582 28.51 -14.40 25.30
N TYR A 583 27.85 -13.88 24.25
CA TYR A 583 26.53 -14.37 23.77
C TYR A 583 25.44 -14.32 24.86
N GLY A 584 25.37 -13.19 25.56
CA GLY A 584 24.45 -13.00 26.70
C GLY A 584 24.73 -13.91 27.89
N SER A 585 23.99 -13.66 28.97
CA SER A 585 24.06 -14.36 30.25
C SER A 585 22.94 -15.40 30.40
N THR A 586 21.76 -15.15 29.82
CA THR A 586 20.56 -15.99 29.97
C THR A 586 20.67 -17.35 29.27
N ILE A 587 21.26 -17.40 28.07
CA ILE A 587 21.16 -18.59 27.20
C ILE A 587 22.18 -19.68 27.57
N ALA A 588 21.68 -20.90 27.79
CA ALA A 588 22.51 -22.11 27.78
C ALA A 588 22.71 -22.59 26.33
N LEU A 589 23.97 -22.62 25.88
CA LEU A 589 24.36 -23.06 24.54
C LEU A 589 23.94 -24.51 24.30
N GLU A 590 23.50 -24.82 23.08
CA GLU A 590 23.00 -26.15 22.64
C GLU A 590 21.79 -26.71 23.42
N LYS A 591 21.21 -25.96 24.39
CA LYS A 591 20.05 -26.36 25.20
C LYS A 591 18.78 -25.57 24.90
N GLY A 592 18.41 -25.46 23.62
CA GLY A 592 17.16 -24.82 23.18
C GLY A 592 17.27 -24.19 21.80
N LYS A 593 16.18 -23.59 21.33
CA LYS A 593 16.14 -22.80 20.08
C LYS A 593 16.24 -21.32 20.44
N VAL A 594 17.11 -20.58 19.75
CA VAL A 594 17.17 -19.11 19.87
C VAL A 594 16.63 -18.50 18.60
N THR A 595 15.74 -17.52 18.70
CA THR A 595 15.26 -16.73 17.56
C THR A 595 15.65 -15.29 17.79
N VAL A 596 16.56 -14.75 16.99
CA VAL A 596 16.93 -13.33 16.98
C VAL A 596 15.86 -12.55 16.21
N TYR A 597 15.53 -11.34 16.63
CA TYR A 597 14.59 -10.46 15.94
C TYR A 597 15.25 -9.16 15.48
N ALA A 598 14.86 -8.72 14.29
CA ALA A 598 15.11 -7.39 13.76
C ALA A 598 13.81 -6.81 13.22
N THR A 599 13.65 -5.49 13.25
CA THR A 599 12.46 -4.82 12.68
C THR A 599 12.89 -3.95 11.52
N VAL A 600 12.20 -4.10 10.38
CA VAL A 600 12.26 -3.11 9.30
C VAL A 600 11.34 -1.98 9.67
N GLN A 601 11.91 -0.78 9.76
CA GLN A 601 11.18 0.47 9.80
C GLN A 601 11.21 1.12 8.42
N MET A 602 10.11 1.76 8.04
CA MET A 602 10.03 2.58 6.83
C MET A 602 9.70 4.01 7.23
N LYS A 603 10.30 4.99 6.54
CA LYS A 603 9.88 6.40 6.62
C LYS A 603 8.47 6.56 6.05
N GLN A 604 7.55 7.01 6.88
CA GLN A 604 6.15 7.23 6.56
C GLN A 604 5.93 8.61 5.91
N ALA A 605 4.71 8.85 5.44
CA ALA A 605 4.35 10.09 4.73
C ALA A 605 4.31 11.33 5.64
N ASP A 606 4.20 11.15 6.97
CA ASP A 606 4.36 12.21 7.98
C ASP A 606 5.84 12.59 8.23
N GLY A 607 6.79 11.82 7.70
CA GLY A 607 8.24 11.99 7.86
C GLY A 607 8.87 11.17 8.98
N ASN A 608 8.09 10.51 9.85
CA ASN A 608 8.58 9.65 10.93
C ASN A 608 8.94 8.24 10.42
N TYR A 609 9.68 7.47 11.21
CA TYR A 609 9.91 6.05 10.94
C TYR A 609 8.95 5.21 11.77
N ALA A 610 8.18 4.34 11.11
CA ALA A 610 7.30 3.37 11.75
C ALA A 610 7.76 1.94 11.44
N PRO A 611 7.60 0.99 12.38
CA PRO A 611 7.78 -0.43 12.08
C PRO A 611 6.76 -0.88 11.04
N VAL A 612 7.20 -1.68 10.06
CA VAL A 612 6.31 -2.32 9.07
C VAL A 612 6.46 -3.84 9.04
N GLN A 613 7.56 -4.37 9.57
CA GLN A 613 7.86 -5.80 9.50
C GLN A 613 8.77 -6.25 10.64
N THR A 614 8.39 -7.31 11.36
CA THR A 614 9.31 -8.04 12.24
C THR A 614 9.94 -9.20 11.47
N ILE A 615 11.26 -9.32 11.52
CA ILE A 615 12.02 -10.42 10.93
C ILE A 615 12.47 -11.34 12.06
N ALA A 616 11.90 -12.55 12.12
CA ALA A 616 12.34 -13.64 12.96
C ALA A 616 13.52 -14.39 12.30
N ILE A 617 14.59 -14.63 13.05
CA ILE A 617 15.83 -15.24 12.56
C ILE A 617 16.25 -16.38 13.50
N PRO A 618 15.92 -17.64 13.20
CA PRO A 618 16.31 -18.77 14.04
C PRO A 618 17.82 -19.02 13.98
N VAL A 619 18.48 -19.07 15.13
CA VAL A 619 19.93 -19.28 15.27
C VAL A 619 20.20 -20.44 16.24
N THR A 620 20.89 -21.48 15.77
CA THR A 620 21.49 -22.49 16.64
C THR A 620 22.86 -22.01 17.13
N LEU A 621 22.96 -21.64 18.40
CA LEU A 621 24.24 -21.28 19.05
C LEU A 621 24.95 -22.55 19.55
N LYS A 622 26.06 -22.92 18.91
CA LYS A 622 26.89 -24.07 19.28
C LYS A 622 27.91 -23.76 20.36
N ASN A 623 28.30 -24.76 21.14
CA ASN A 623 29.38 -24.66 22.11
C ASN A 623 30.73 -24.35 21.43
N PRO A 624 31.69 -23.66 22.10
CA PRO A 624 32.99 -23.34 21.51
C PRO A 624 33.73 -24.60 21.04
N THR A 625 34.59 -24.46 20.04
CA THR A 625 35.29 -25.63 19.50
C THR A 625 36.16 -26.29 20.58
N ALA A 626 36.39 -27.60 20.48
CA ALA A 626 37.29 -28.30 21.39
C ALA A 626 38.71 -27.69 21.40
N ALA A 627 39.13 -27.01 20.33
CA ALA A 627 40.37 -26.24 20.26
C ALA A 627 40.29 -24.91 21.03
N ASP A 628 39.18 -24.16 20.96
CA ASP A 628 38.94 -22.97 21.78
C ASP A 628 38.92 -23.32 23.29
N ILE A 629 38.28 -24.44 23.65
CA ILE A 629 38.21 -24.94 25.04
C ILE A 629 39.60 -25.40 25.50
N ALA A 630 40.32 -26.18 24.70
CA ALA A 630 41.70 -26.56 25.02
C ALA A 630 42.66 -25.36 25.10
N ALA A 631 42.35 -24.26 24.40
CA ALA A 631 43.13 -23.02 24.44
C ALA A 631 42.75 -22.09 25.60
N SER A 632 41.69 -22.32 26.37
CA SER A 632 41.32 -21.44 27.51
C SER A 632 42.31 -21.57 28.67
N TYR A 633 42.80 -22.78 28.92
CA TYR A 633 43.73 -23.11 29.99
C TYR A 633 45.10 -23.54 29.45
N ALA A 634 46.11 -23.54 30.31
CA ALA A 634 47.40 -24.18 30.04
C ALA A 634 48.10 -24.54 31.35
N PHE A 635 48.74 -25.70 31.38
CA PHE A 635 49.64 -26.11 32.46
C PHE A 635 51.09 -25.67 32.17
N ASN A 636 51.91 -25.59 33.21
CA ASN A 636 53.34 -25.37 33.10
C ASN A 636 54.02 -26.52 32.32
N PRO A 637 54.63 -26.27 31.14
CA PRO A 637 55.19 -27.31 30.29
C PRO A 637 56.42 -28.01 30.89
N ALA A 638 57.02 -27.49 31.97
CA ALA A 638 58.05 -28.20 32.72
C ALA A 638 57.52 -29.42 33.49
N TYR A 639 56.21 -29.47 33.77
CA TYR A 639 55.55 -30.53 34.53
C TYR A 639 54.44 -31.24 33.74
N PHE A 640 53.94 -30.63 32.66
CA PHE A 640 52.83 -31.15 31.87
C PHE A 640 53.25 -31.54 30.45
N LYS A 641 53.08 -32.82 30.11
CA LYS A 641 53.39 -33.38 28.80
C LYS A 641 52.44 -34.53 28.49
N ASP A 642 52.11 -34.75 27.22
CA ASP A 642 51.31 -35.90 26.77
C ASP A 642 49.99 -36.05 27.58
N ASN A 643 49.28 -34.92 27.74
CA ASN A 643 48.10 -34.71 28.58
C ASN A 643 48.23 -35.12 30.07
N THR A 644 49.45 -35.19 30.60
CA THR A 644 49.77 -35.70 31.95
C THR A 644 50.59 -34.70 32.76
N LEU A 645 50.07 -34.27 33.91
CA LEU A 645 50.80 -33.53 34.94
C LEU A 645 51.65 -34.51 35.77
N THR A 646 52.98 -34.40 35.68
CA THR A 646 53.92 -35.25 36.41
C THR A 646 54.53 -34.50 37.60
N ILE A 647 54.38 -35.06 38.79
CA ILE A 647 54.84 -34.49 40.07
C ILE A 647 55.91 -35.40 40.67
N LEU A 648 56.99 -34.80 41.15
CA LEU A 648 58.16 -35.51 41.70
C LEU A 648 58.19 -35.48 43.23
N ASP A 649 58.45 -36.64 43.83
CA ASP A 649 58.72 -36.88 45.27
C ASP A 649 57.68 -36.30 46.25
N ALA A 650 56.43 -36.13 45.79
CA ALA A 650 55.28 -35.81 46.61
C ALA A 650 54.15 -36.83 46.39
N THR A 651 53.31 -37.03 47.41
CA THR A 651 52.08 -37.83 47.33
C THR A 651 50.82 -36.98 47.18
N THR A 652 50.93 -35.66 47.31
CA THR A 652 49.83 -34.69 47.18
C THR A 652 50.28 -33.53 46.30
N VAL A 653 49.40 -33.05 45.43
CA VAL A 653 49.61 -31.85 44.62
C VAL A 653 48.34 -31.00 44.56
N LYS A 654 48.49 -29.68 44.68
CA LYS A 654 47.44 -28.73 44.32
C LYS A 654 47.58 -28.40 42.83
N VAL A 655 46.71 -28.99 42.01
CA VAL A 655 46.82 -28.94 40.53
C VAL A 655 46.79 -27.51 40.01
N SER A 656 45.99 -26.64 40.62
CA SER A 656 45.87 -25.22 40.28
C SER A 656 47.19 -24.45 40.36
N ASP A 657 48.15 -24.88 41.18
CA ASP A 657 49.44 -24.20 41.34
C ASP A 657 50.40 -24.47 40.15
N TYR A 658 50.03 -25.42 39.27
CA TYR A 658 50.73 -25.77 38.04
C TYR A 658 50.04 -25.22 36.78
N VAL A 659 48.96 -24.44 36.93
CA VAL A 659 48.23 -23.80 35.83
C VAL A 659 48.84 -22.43 35.53
N THR A 660 49.26 -22.21 34.29
CA THR A 660 49.89 -20.95 33.82
C THR A 660 48.92 -20.04 33.05
N LYS A 661 47.77 -20.56 32.63
CA LYS A 661 46.70 -19.81 31.96
C LYS A 661 45.34 -20.40 32.33
N GLY A 662 44.35 -19.54 32.49
CA GLY A 662 42.97 -19.93 32.79
C GLY A 662 42.78 -20.39 34.25
N THR A 663 41.56 -20.81 34.56
CA THR A 663 41.18 -21.32 35.88
C THR A 663 40.56 -22.70 35.72
N LEU A 664 40.88 -23.62 36.62
CA LEU A 664 40.24 -24.93 36.74
C LEU A 664 39.35 -24.96 37.98
N LYS A 665 38.18 -25.59 37.86
CA LYS A 665 37.19 -25.77 38.93
C LYS A 665 36.98 -27.28 39.12
N PHE A 666 37.01 -27.69 40.38
CA PHE A 666 36.95 -29.08 40.80
C PHE A 666 35.66 -29.29 41.59
N ASP A 667 34.77 -30.16 41.13
CA ASP A 667 33.45 -30.41 41.74
C ASP A 667 33.27 -31.88 42.16
N ALA A 668 32.07 -32.23 42.61
CA ALA A 668 31.74 -33.58 43.07
C ALA A 668 31.38 -34.57 41.95
N GLU A 669 31.27 -34.11 40.70
CA GLU A 669 30.82 -34.91 39.54
C GLU A 669 31.99 -35.42 38.69
N MET A 670 33.21 -34.91 38.97
CA MET A 670 34.48 -35.38 38.41
C MET A 670 34.67 -36.90 38.55
N LYS A 671 35.22 -37.52 37.50
CA LYS A 671 35.44 -38.96 37.38
C LYS A 671 36.94 -39.28 37.42
N TYR A 672 37.35 -40.10 38.39
CA TYR A 672 38.73 -40.56 38.63
C TYR A 672 38.74 -41.94 39.30
N ASP A 673 39.92 -42.56 39.46
CA ASP A 673 40.09 -43.82 40.20
C ASP A 673 40.16 -43.57 41.71
N ASP A 674 38.99 -43.60 42.35
CA ASP A 674 38.74 -43.34 43.77
C ASP A 674 39.50 -44.28 44.73
N LYS A 675 40.01 -45.41 44.24
CA LYS A 675 40.81 -46.38 45.01
C LYS A 675 42.31 -46.11 44.95
N SER A 676 42.77 -45.31 43.99
CA SER A 676 44.19 -44.95 43.85
C SER A 676 44.47 -43.50 44.24
N ILE A 677 43.56 -42.58 43.91
CA ILE A 677 43.70 -41.15 44.23
C ILE A 677 42.41 -40.59 44.84
N SER A 678 42.54 -39.58 45.69
CA SER A 678 41.44 -38.69 46.06
C SER A 678 41.64 -37.31 45.44
N VAL A 679 40.53 -36.63 45.12
CA VAL A 679 40.54 -35.26 44.59
C VAL A 679 39.54 -34.43 45.40
N ASN A 680 39.95 -33.24 45.88
CA ASN A 680 39.08 -32.32 46.61
C ASN A 680 38.72 -31.07 45.78
N ALA A 681 37.76 -30.28 46.28
CA ALA A 681 37.24 -29.09 45.60
C ALA A 681 38.26 -27.94 45.44
N ASP A 682 39.37 -27.93 46.20
CA ASP A 682 40.47 -26.96 46.04
C ASP A 682 41.42 -27.32 44.88
N GLY A 683 41.22 -28.47 44.25
CA GLY A 683 42.12 -29.06 43.26
C GLY A 683 43.32 -29.79 43.89
N ASN A 684 43.24 -30.19 45.17
CA ASN A 684 44.24 -31.08 45.75
C ASN A 684 43.97 -32.52 45.31
N VAL A 685 44.93 -33.11 44.60
CA VAL A 685 44.96 -34.54 44.25
C VAL A 685 45.95 -35.24 45.19
N THR A 686 45.56 -36.35 45.79
CA THR A 686 46.41 -37.16 46.69
C THR A 686 46.44 -38.62 46.30
N LEU A 687 47.62 -39.22 46.26
CA LEU A 687 47.85 -40.65 46.06
C LEU A 687 47.61 -41.42 47.37
N LEU A 688 46.78 -42.47 47.33
CA LEU A 688 46.32 -43.20 48.52
C LEU A 688 47.27 -44.32 48.98
N ASP A 689 48.12 -44.85 48.08
CA ASP A 689 49.19 -45.82 48.41
C ASP A 689 50.44 -45.52 47.59
N THR A 690 51.60 -45.41 48.21
CA THR A 690 52.88 -45.14 47.51
C THR A 690 53.30 -46.26 46.58
N LYS A 691 52.76 -47.49 46.74
CA LYS A 691 52.94 -48.58 45.76
C LYS A 691 52.35 -48.27 44.38
N ASN A 692 51.47 -47.28 44.28
CA ASN A 692 50.86 -46.83 43.04
C ASN A 692 51.64 -45.69 42.34
N MET A 693 52.77 -45.23 42.90
CA MET A 693 53.64 -44.26 42.23
C MET A 693 54.11 -44.76 40.86
N GLY A 694 54.27 -43.84 39.92
CA GLY A 694 54.66 -44.06 38.54
C GLY A 694 53.50 -44.32 37.58
N LYS A 695 52.30 -44.66 38.07
CA LYS A 695 51.07 -44.74 37.28
C LYS A 695 50.51 -43.33 36.99
N SER A 696 49.75 -43.21 35.90
CA SER A 696 49.05 -41.97 35.53
C SER A 696 47.56 -42.14 35.73
N TYR A 697 46.91 -41.13 36.32
CA TYR A 697 45.53 -41.18 36.76
C TYR A 697 44.70 -40.09 36.07
N THR A 698 43.85 -40.49 35.14
CA THR A 698 42.95 -39.56 34.44
C THR A 698 41.89 -39.02 35.41
N ILE A 699 41.77 -37.70 35.43
CA ILE A 699 40.67 -36.96 36.06
C ILE A 699 39.87 -36.34 34.91
N SER A 700 38.56 -36.58 34.86
CA SER A 700 37.65 -36.08 33.83
C SER A 700 36.47 -35.33 34.45
N GLY A 701 35.93 -34.32 33.76
CA GLY A 701 34.90 -33.44 34.33
C GLY A 701 35.47 -32.33 35.21
N VAL A 702 36.80 -32.11 35.18
CA VAL A 702 37.36 -30.86 35.71
C VAL A 702 36.88 -29.74 34.80
N GLN A 703 36.38 -28.64 35.35
CA GLN A 703 35.77 -27.59 34.54
C GLN A 703 36.74 -26.44 34.27
N THR A 704 36.86 -26.01 33.02
CA THR A 704 37.44 -24.72 32.65
C THR A 704 36.34 -23.71 32.30
N GLU A 705 36.66 -22.41 32.30
CA GLU A 705 35.70 -21.35 31.99
C GLU A 705 36.01 -20.69 30.63
N VAL A 706 35.00 -20.66 29.76
CA VAL A 706 35.08 -20.10 28.40
C VAL A 706 33.80 -19.31 28.15
N LEU A 707 33.91 -18.05 27.72
CA LEU A 707 32.75 -17.17 27.50
C LEU A 707 31.77 -17.12 28.70
N GLY A 708 32.30 -17.14 29.93
CA GLY A 708 31.52 -17.15 31.17
C GLY A 708 30.77 -18.46 31.49
N ARG A 709 30.89 -19.48 30.64
CA ARG A 709 30.28 -20.81 30.80
C ARG A 709 31.34 -21.84 31.15
N ARG A 710 30.94 -22.93 31.80
CA ARG A 710 31.86 -24.00 32.21
C ARG A 710 31.89 -25.12 31.18
N PHE A 711 33.07 -25.68 30.96
CA PHE A 711 33.31 -26.77 30.01
C PHE A 711 34.19 -27.84 30.64
N ASP A 712 33.74 -29.09 30.54
CA ASP A 712 34.46 -30.25 31.05
C ASP A 712 35.73 -30.51 30.24
N ILE A 713 36.82 -30.77 30.94
CA ILE A 713 38.11 -31.20 30.40
C ILE A 713 38.61 -32.47 31.11
N SER A 714 39.59 -33.12 30.49
CA SER A 714 40.24 -34.32 31.03
C SER A 714 41.75 -34.25 30.88
N PHE A 715 42.48 -34.50 31.97
CA PHE A 715 43.94 -34.66 32.00
C PHE A 715 44.33 -35.74 33.00
N ALA A 716 45.56 -36.24 32.92
CA ALA A 716 46.09 -37.21 33.88
C ALA A 716 47.02 -36.56 34.91
N VAL A 717 47.09 -37.14 36.11
CA VAL A 717 48.09 -36.80 37.15
C VAL A 717 48.95 -38.02 37.42
N LYS A 718 50.28 -37.84 37.47
CA LYS A 718 51.28 -38.89 37.69
C LYS A 718 52.21 -38.48 38.83
N PHE A 719 52.13 -39.17 39.96
CA PHE A 719 53.09 -39.03 41.06
C PHE A 719 54.26 -39.97 40.82
N ALA A 720 55.49 -39.46 40.76
CA ALA A 720 56.70 -40.22 40.47
C ALA A 720 57.80 -39.91 41.51
N SER A 721 58.75 -40.82 41.70
CA SER A 721 59.93 -40.56 42.52
C SER A 721 61.15 -40.28 41.64
N SER A 722 62.03 -39.39 42.10
CA SER A 722 63.37 -39.19 41.49
C SER A 722 64.22 -40.46 41.57
N LYS A 723 64.06 -41.25 42.63
CA LYS A 723 64.88 -42.42 43.00
C LYS A 723 64.77 -43.60 42.01
N THR A 724 63.73 -43.64 41.20
CA THR A 724 63.49 -44.70 40.20
C THR A 724 64.12 -44.35 38.86
N TYR A 725 65.46 -44.37 38.80
CA TYR A 725 66.23 -44.12 37.58
C TYR A 725 66.03 -45.22 36.52
N GLU A 726 66.18 -44.87 35.25
CA GLU A 726 66.18 -45.77 34.09
C GLU A 726 67.49 -45.61 33.30
N LEU A 727 67.97 -46.69 32.69
CA LEU A 727 69.17 -46.69 31.84
C LEU A 727 68.76 -46.97 30.40
N VAL A 728 68.86 -45.96 29.54
CA VAL A 728 68.55 -46.06 28.12
C VAL A 728 69.84 -46.39 27.37
N VAL A 729 69.88 -47.57 26.73
CA VAL A 729 71.05 -48.09 25.99
C VAL A 729 70.60 -48.65 24.63
N PRO A 730 71.39 -48.51 23.54
CA PRO A 730 71.05 -49.05 22.23
C PRO A 730 71.11 -50.58 22.24
N LYS A 731 70.20 -51.23 21.52
CA LYS A 731 70.08 -52.70 21.47
C LYS A 731 71.25 -53.44 20.77
N ALA A 732 72.25 -52.72 20.26
CA ALA A 732 73.25 -53.24 19.33
C ALA A 732 74.67 -52.70 19.64
N LEU A 733 75.07 -52.69 20.91
CA LEU A 733 76.47 -52.47 21.29
C LEU A 733 77.28 -53.74 21.02
N SER A 734 78.28 -53.67 20.13
CA SER A 734 79.14 -54.81 19.81
C SER A 734 80.61 -54.42 19.63
N VAL A 735 81.54 -55.35 19.91
CA VAL A 735 82.98 -55.12 19.80
C VAL A 735 83.69 -56.40 19.33
N ALA A 736 84.66 -56.30 18.41
CA ALA A 736 85.38 -57.46 17.89
C ALA A 736 86.35 -58.07 18.93
N CYS A 737 86.58 -59.38 18.85
CA CYS A 737 87.53 -60.09 19.71
C CYS A 737 89.01 -59.95 19.29
N GLU A 738 89.34 -59.26 18.19
CA GLU A 738 90.72 -59.09 17.72
C GLU A 738 90.99 -57.66 17.24
N GLY A 739 92.26 -57.25 17.34
CA GLY A 739 92.76 -55.93 16.95
C GLY A 739 92.60 -54.85 18.03
N ALA A 740 93.10 -53.64 17.75
CA ALA A 740 92.96 -52.49 18.66
C ALA A 740 91.55 -51.86 18.64
N ASN A 741 90.52 -52.67 18.37
CA ASN A 741 89.16 -52.23 18.10
C ASN A 741 88.46 -51.80 19.40
N GLU A 742 87.91 -50.59 19.38
CA GLU A 742 87.20 -49.99 20.52
C GLU A 742 85.90 -49.34 20.04
N ILE A 743 84.81 -49.54 20.79
CA ILE A 743 83.60 -48.73 20.57
C ILE A 743 83.53 -47.59 21.57
N LYS A 744 83.08 -46.43 21.08
CA LYS A 744 82.89 -45.21 21.88
C LYS A 744 81.40 -44.93 22.02
N VAL A 745 80.93 -44.92 23.26
CA VAL A 745 79.53 -44.73 23.63
C VAL A 745 79.41 -43.42 24.40
N LYS A 746 78.78 -42.41 23.78
CA LYS A 746 78.58 -41.08 24.35
C LYS A 746 77.59 -41.12 25.52
N TYR A 747 77.82 -40.35 26.58
CA TYR A 747 76.79 -40.14 27.61
C TYR A 747 75.86 -38.97 27.21
N GLY A 748 74.55 -39.15 27.35
CA GLY A 748 73.53 -38.20 26.91
C GLY A 748 73.00 -38.51 25.50
N ASP A 749 72.70 -37.48 24.70
CA ASP A 749 72.10 -37.62 23.36
C ASP A 749 73.11 -37.36 22.21
N LEU A 750 72.85 -37.98 21.05
CA LEU A 750 73.64 -37.79 19.82
C LEU A 750 73.30 -36.46 19.14
N VAL A 751 73.88 -35.37 19.64
CA VAL A 751 73.65 -34.02 19.11
C VAL A 751 74.20 -33.85 17.68
N LYS A 752 75.36 -34.47 17.35
CA LYS A 752 75.85 -34.78 16.00
C LYS A 752 77.07 -35.71 16.07
N ASN A 753 77.76 -35.91 14.94
CA ASN A 753 78.79 -36.95 14.74
C ASN A 753 80.15 -36.60 15.39
N ASP A 754 80.18 -36.55 16.72
CA ASP A 754 81.32 -36.09 17.52
C ASP A 754 82.40 -37.18 17.73
N GLY A 755 82.50 -38.17 16.83
CA GLY A 755 83.44 -39.30 16.95
C GLY A 755 82.97 -40.44 17.88
N PHE A 756 81.68 -40.47 18.25
CA PHE A 756 81.05 -41.54 19.02
C PHE A 756 80.07 -42.33 18.15
N THR A 757 80.13 -43.66 18.21
CA THR A 757 79.31 -44.57 17.39
C THR A 757 77.90 -44.76 17.95
N TYR A 758 77.78 -44.69 19.28
CA TYR A 758 76.56 -44.95 20.03
C TYR A 758 76.42 -43.91 21.14
N ASN A 759 75.23 -43.83 21.77
CA ASN A 759 75.04 -43.10 23.02
C ASN A 759 74.25 -43.92 24.04
N TYR A 760 74.38 -43.58 25.31
CA TYR A 760 73.57 -44.10 26.40
C TYR A 760 73.25 -42.99 27.40
N LYS A 761 72.17 -43.12 28.17
CA LYS A 761 71.85 -42.14 29.21
C LYS A 761 71.17 -42.75 30.41
N LEU A 762 71.50 -42.23 31.59
CA LEU A 762 70.72 -42.45 32.81
C LEU A 762 69.69 -41.32 32.90
N THR A 763 68.41 -41.67 33.02
CA THR A 763 67.32 -40.73 33.24
C THR A 763 66.65 -41.00 34.58
N ASN A 764 65.95 -40.02 35.14
CA ASN A 764 64.96 -40.30 36.19
C ASN A 764 63.66 -40.86 35.57
N PHE A 765 62.67 -41.20 36.41
CA PHE A 765 61.37 -41.74 35.97
C PHE A 765 60.46 -40.77 35.18
N ALA A 766 60.87 -39.49 35.08
CA ALA A 766 60.24 -38.50 34.20
C ALA A 766 60.95 -38.39 32.84
N GLY A 767 61.96 -39.24 32.57
CA GLY A 767 62.74 -39.21 31.32
C GLY A 767 63.76 -38.07 31.25
N VAL A 768 63.95 -37.32 32.34
CA VAL A 768 64.94 -36.22 32.41
C VAL A 768 66.33 -36.82 32.55
N LEU A 769 67.27 -36.37 31.72
CA LEU A 769 68.68 -36.76 31.75
C LEU A 769 69.32 -36.36 33.08
N ILE A 770 70.00 -37.31 33.74
CA ILE A 770 70.92 -37.01 34.84
C ILE A 770 72.21 -36.46 34.24
N GLU A 771 72.68 -35.31 34.70
CA GLU A 771 73.89 -34.69 34.14
C GLU A 771 75.17 -35.48 34.51
N ALA A 772 76.16 -35.45 33.62
CA ALA A 772 77.42 -36.19 33.82
C ALA A 772 78.21 -35.77 35.07
N ASN A 773 77.98 -34.55 35.56
CA ASN A 773 78.55 -33.96 36.78
C ASN A 773 77.88 -34.48 38.07
N GLN A 774 76.61 -34.92 38.01
CA GLN A 774 75.84 -35.47 39.14
C GLN A 774 76.21 -36.93 39.43
N ILE A 775 76.73 -37.65 38.44
CA ILE A 775 77.28 -39.00 38.60
C ILE A 775 78.69 -38.88 39.20
N THR A 776 78.80 -39.11 40.52
CA THR A 776 80.05 -39.01 41.28
C THR A 776 80.94 -40.25 41.14
N SER A 777 80.36 -41.40 40.82
CA SER A 777 81.07 -42.65 40.50
C SER A 777 80.30 -43.45 39.45
N LEU A 778 81.04 -44.10 38.54
CA LEU A 778 80.51 -45.08 37.59
C LEU A 778 81.47 -46.27 37.49
N LYS A 779 80.97 -47.48 37.74
CA LYS A 779 81.74 -48.73 37.75
C LYS A 779 80.98 -49.85 37.04
N PHE A 780 81.70 -50.89 36.60
CA PHE A 780 81.15 -51.99 35.80
C PHE A 780 81.53 -53.36 36.37
N PHE A 781 80.54 -54.25 36.47
CA PHE A 781 80.62 -55.54 37.14
C PHE A 781 79.99 -56.66 36.30
N ALA A 782 80.40 -57.90 36.59
CA ALA A 782 79.90 -59.11 35.90
C ALA A 782 78.65 -59.72 36.56
N ASP A 783 78.17 -59.15 37.67
CA ASP A 783 77.06 -59.63 38.48
C ASP A 783 76.17 -58.49 38.99
N ALA A 784 74.90 -58.81 39.28
CA ALA A 784 73.92 -57.84 39.77
C ALA A 784 74.29 -57.24 41.14
N ASP A 785 74.88 -58.05 42.01
CA ASP A 785 75.31 -57.63 43.35
C ASP A 785 76.58 -56.77 43.35
N CYS A 786 77.18 -56.53 42.17
CA CYS A 786 78.38 -55.74 41.95
C CYS A 786 79.60 -56.23 42.77
N THR A 787 79.74 -57.54 42.93
CA THR A 787 80.83 -58.17 43.69
C THR A 787 81.97 -58.70 42.83
N LYS A 788 81.72 -58.94 41.52
CA LYS A 788 82.68 -59.56 40.58
C LYS A 788 83.15 -58.52 39.57
N PRO A 789 84.48 -58.25 39.48
CA PRO A 789 85.01 -57.32 38.49
C PRO A 789 84.76 -57.84 37.07
N MET A 790 84.55 -56.94 36.12
CA MET A 790 84.46 -57.31 34.71
C MET A 790 85.83 -57.74 34.19
N THR A 791 85.93 -58.98 33.69
CA THR A 791 87.19 -59.58 33.18
C THR A 791 87.19 -59.86 31.69
N ALA A 792 86.01 -59.94 31.06
CA ALA A 792 85.83 -60.25 29.63
C ALA A 792 85.64 -59.00 28.74
N LEU A 793 85.50 -57.82 29.36
CA LEU A 793 85.49 -56.50 28.69
C LEU A 793 86.31 -55.52 29.53
N ASN A 794 87.10 -54.67 28.88
CA ASN A 794 87.63 -53.46 29.49
C ASN A 794 86.68 -52.30 29.15
N ILE A 795 86.04 -51.73 30.17
CA ILE A 795 85.08 -50.64 30.05
C ILE A 795 85.62 -49.44 30.85
N THR A 796 86.13 -48.43 30.14
CA THR A 796 86.70 -47.22 30.74
C THR A 796 85.77 -46.03 30.53
N PRO A 797 85.18 -45.45 31.60
CA PRO A 797 84.45 -44.18 31.53
C PRO A 797 85.41 -42.98 31.59
N ASP A 798 85.13 -41.94 30.80
CA ASP A 798 85.80 -40.64 30.92
C ASP A 798 85.13 -39.71 31.98
N ASN A 799 85.68 -38.51 32.17
CA ASN A 799 85.13 -37.53 33.13
C ASN A 799 83.66 -37.16 32.84
N ASN A 800 83.29 -37.09 31.55
CA ASN A 800 81.95 -36.82 31.04
C ASN A 800 81.06 -38.08 31.01
N LYS A 801 81.57 -39.21 31.53
CA LYS A 801 80.96 -40.55 31.55
C LYS A 801 80.79 -41.20 30.18
N ASN A 802 81.43 -40.71 29.13
CA ASN A 802 81.49 -41.46 27.87
C ASN A 802 82.30 -42.74 28.06
N LEU A 803 81.89 -43.86 27.45
CA LEU A 803 82.54 -45.16 27.61
C LEU A 803 83.42 -45.48 26.40
N THR A 804 84.61 -45.98 26.67
CA THR A 804 85.40 -46.76 25.70
C THR A 804 85.35 -48.23 26.10
N ILE A 805 84.87 -49.10 25.21
CA ILE A 805 84.70 -50.54 25.46
C ILE A 805 85.60 -51.34 24.51
N LYS A 806 86.35 -52.30 25.08
CA LYS A 806 87.25 -53.24 24.39
C LYS A 806 87.01 -54.67 24.89
N SER A 807 87.21 -55.65 24.02
CA SER A 807 87.35 -57.05 24.46
C SER A 807 88.70 -57.28 25.14
N THR A 808 88.79 -58.30 26.00
CA THR A 808 90.01 -58.69 26.74
C THR A 808 90.38 -60.17 26.61
N GLY A 809 89.59 -60.96 25.87
CA GLY A 809 89.83 -62.38 25.64
C GLY A 809 90.55 -62.68 24.32
N ASP A 810 91.05 -63.91 24.20
CA ASP A 810 91.57 -64.46 22.94
C ASP A 810 90.46 -64.63 21.88
N LYS A 811 90.84 -64.99 20.64
CA LYS A 811 89.90 -65.17 19.52
C LYS A 811 88.76 -66.14 19.87
N ILE A 812 87.52 -65.70 19.66
CA ILE A 812 86.33 -66.54 19.78
C ILE A 812 85.74 -66.84 18.40
N ALA A 813 85.30 -68.09 18.19
CA ALA A 813 84.78 -68.57 16.90
C ALA A 813 83.29 -68.26 16.67
N ASN A 814 82.58 -67.75 17.68
CA ASN A 814 81.17 -67.37 17.62
C ASN A 814 80.95 -66.13 18.51
N ASP A 815 79.92 -65.35 18.20
CA ASP A 815 79.54 -64.18 18.98
C ASP A 815 79.06 -64.56 20.40
N ILE A 816 79.49 -63.79 21.40
CA ILE A 816 79.11 -63.98 22.81
C ILE A 816 78.48 -62.69 23.34
N THR A 817 77.26 -62.80 23.89
CA THR A 817 76.59 -61.68 24.55
C THR A 817 76.98 -61.64 26.03
N ILE A 818 77.55 -60.51 26.47
CA ILE A 818 77.98 -60.26 27.84
C ILE A 818 77.01 -59.27 28.48
N THR A 819 76.39 -59.66 29.59
CA THR A 819 75.62 -58.75 30.45
C THR A 819 76.59 -57.92 31.30
N VAL A 820 76.55 -56.60 31.13
CA VAL A 820 77.33 -55.63 31.90
C VAL A 820 76.42 -55.01 32.95
N TYR A 821 76.79 -55.10 34.23
CA TYR A 821 76.11 -54.40 35.32
C TYR A 821 76.83 -53.09 35.62
N ALA A 822 76.18 -51.96 35.34
CA ALA A 822 76.67 -50.63 35.58
C ALA A 822 76.15 -50.09 36.92
N GLN A 823 77.06 -49.71 37.80
CA GLN A 823 76.80 -49.09 39.09
C GLN A 823 77.09 -47.59 38.99
N PHE A 824 76.04 -46.77 39.05
CA PHE A 824 76.12 -45.31 39.13
C PHE A 824 75.97 -44.88 40.58
N VAL A 825 76.69 -43.84 41.00
CA VAL A 825 76.41 -43.11 42.24
C VAL A 825 75.97 -41.70 41.87
N VAL A 826 74.77 -41.31 42.29
CA VAL A 826 74.17 -40.00 42.03
C VAL A 826 73.81 -39.37 43.37
N GLY A 827 74.49 -38.29 43.74
CA GLY A 827 74.45 -37.76 45.10
C GLY A 827 74.89 -38.81 46.12
N THR A 828 73.96 -39.27 46.97
CA THR A 828 74.17 -40.34 47.96
C THR A 828 73.60 -41.70 47.53
N GLU A 829 72.92 -41.79 46.38
CA GLU A 829 72.21 -42.99 45.95
C GLU A 829 73.08 -43.86 45.03
N THR A 830 73.07 -45.18 45.27
CA THR A 830 73.75 -46.16 44.42
C THR A 830 72.72 -46.90 43.56
N ILE A 831 72.92 -46.89 42.25
CA ILE A 831 71.95 -47.31 41.24
C ILE A 831 72.62 -48.37 40.37
N VAL A 832 72.07 -49.60 40.37
CA VAL A 832 72.58 -50.69 39.52
C VAL A 832 71.60 -50.94 38.39
N LYS A 833 72.11 -50.95 37.14
CA LYS A 833 71.35 -51.25 35.91
C LYS A 833 72.21 -52.05 34.97
N SER A 834 71.62 -52.99 34.23
CA SER A 834 72.34 -53.80 33.25
C SER A 834 72.08 -53.38 31.80
N PHE A 835 73.05 -53.67 30.94
CA PHE A 835 72.92 -53.66 29.49
C PHE A 835 73.79 -54.75 28.87
N ASN A 836 73.54 -55.09 27.61
CA ASN A 836 74.26 -56.16 26.93
C ASN A 836 75.27 -55.59 25.94
N VAL A 837 76.43 -56.24 25.82
CA VAL A 837 77.44 -56.00 24.78
C VAL A 837 77.75 -57.32 24.10
N THR A 838 77.68 -57.37 22.77
CA THR A 838 78.06 -58.57 22.00
C THR A 838 79.53 -58.49 21.60
N VAL A 839 80.36 -59.40 22.13
CA VAL A 839 81.70 -59.62 21.59
C VAL A 839 81.54 -60.44 20.32
N THR A 840 81.93 -59.90 19.16
CA THR A 840 81.79 -60.59 17.88
C THR A 840 83.03 -61.40 17.56
N GLY A 841 82.82 -62.60 17.03
CA GLY A 841 83.89 -63.52 16.65
C GLY A 841 84.72 -63.05 15.45
N ALA A 842 85.90 -63.63 15.31
CA ALA A 842 86.78 -63.44 14.16
C ALA A 842 86.98 -64.80 13.47
N LEU A 843 86.46 -64.89 12.24
CA LEU A 843 86.69 -65.99 11.28
C LEU A 843 87.72 -65.54 10.24
#